data_AF-A0A8S2ELT2-F1
#
_entry.id   AF-A0A8S2ELT2-F1
#
_cell.length_a   1.000
_cell.length_b   1.000
_cell.length_c   1.000
_cell.angle_alpha   90.00
_cell.angle_beta   90.00
_cell.angle_gamma   90.00
#
_symmetry.space_group_name_H-M   'P 1'
#
loop_
_entity.id
_entity.type
_entity.pdbx_description
1 polymer ?
#
loop_
_entity_poly.entity_id
_entity_poly.type
_entity_poly.pdbx_seq_one_letter_code
_entity_poly.pdbx_strand_id
1 'polypeptide(L)'
;MQKVSQGEGKLHFLTIMSEQNPGADRNFLNEILRNEPSLYDLHTHLLGMGDSDFWLYSVLGNERLLPTNKKICDSIDFRQKYGPLMWDDTKSKFINPECTDEFIRILINSNGVCDHLLSSLSEKETFRKLFKTIPFTELKHHNLTFLKDFSYDVILKLDNLAKAFGIFERNTHRDLLQTIVEEKLGFHDYKLRNSNTINNEFKYYIVFNARKQLFEIVYGIPVEIVRELVGGDVSDDKIQDKVILNARGYIRNAFSMRNADGTAPRMIDFSLFQGTFTPEFYPRRFALKDALYEQRLDILAYLLKHVLGRYISCAPPVKYCELSIGVGDLSRPWVFDILRSFSISDSIETNNRDSKNSSMINSVPRGIQKSTFKQLIGKYFQHLAPGSNDCFQDVTYKFLAGFSRHQVQLPYINSQAEAISLLYGAPQLCIHLMTKEMKREYEGGGIEGIFQIFVDQLNKMKQVAERHEETFYHWVVGLDLFGDESGYPYCPFVAHEFLAYIIHCRSINYYFGIRIHGGENVSVVNANLPGYRLFVAHMYIFFQSLQYLQKKLGCGIRIGHGIAFELILGDNGSITRERKSSVLLSEMQKLGKDVLKQITFEVNLTSNIYLLGTSVRQPLVQQKSHNLEILFNANIPVILATDDDGIWPINACPFGHNKHSSLPAEYCQAIDNKLIASTDQLKKMFSDTKSSAFWQPNHKFTPPPANNDAASFRPSFIVLHLDIVRHILRNFDFNTNSDQCYRFARYYEFIQQIQSPTDYGRDKEWEDQCESLSRTAFAACERWYLRKKRENIAVNPQHTLFLDDALYAELSWAALYKKFHQTATDLISQMFELGFKSLKKYHLFPSMYAVLRSTSNRKKVKEYFDTNSDELAVPIQGMVVDYNHHLLVCTQLEALDIQFLLSLTRRKELNIGNWTHTFSDSNKPTHFRFLSILDDDELPKELSFRVAYLLWMIICEEDPFKEKHILSLVNEIVG
;
A
#
# COMPACT_ATOMS: atom_id res chain seq x y z
N MET A 1 20.72 -4.00 -50.46
CA MET A 1 21.09 -3.76 -49.05
C MET A 1 20.01 -3.03 -48.23
N GLN A 2 19.07 -2.27 -48.80
CA GLN A 2 17.95 -1.65 -48.05
C GLN A 2 16.73 -2.55 -47.78
N LYS A 3 16.68 -3.80 -48.30
CA LYS A 3 15.56 -4.75 -48.07
C LYS A 3 15.83 -5.81 -46.98
N VAL A 4 16.94 -5.72 -46.25
CA VAL A 4 17.43 -6.77 -45.33
C VAL A 4 17.11 -6.48 -43.85
N SER A 5 16.73 -5.25 -43.47
CA SER A 5 16.69 -4.80 -42.06
C SER A 5 15.41 -5.11 -41.25
N GLN A 6 14.41 -5.77 -41.83
CA GLN A 6 13.14 -6.06 -41.13
C GLN A 6 12.90 -7.54 -40.82
N GLY A 7 13.67 -8.46 -41.42
CA GLY A 7 13.53 -9.91 -41.19
C GLY A 7 14.59 -10.55 -40.28
N GLU A 8 15.78 -9.96 -40.15
CA GLU A 8 16.92 -10.64 -39.52
C GLU A 8 16.84 -10.72 -37.99
N GLY A 9 16.24 -9.75 -37.30
CA GLY A 9 16.13 -9.81 -35.83
C GLY A 9 15.33 -11.02 -35.33
N LYS A 10 14.26 -11.38 -36.06
CA LYS A 10 13.40 -12.54 -35.73
C LYS A 10 14.11 -13.87 -36.00
N LEU A 11 14.87 -13.99 -37.10
CA LEU A 11 15.65 -15.19 -37.39
C LEU A 11 16.80 -15.35 -36.38
N HIS A 12 17.46 -14.27 -35.96
CA HIS A 12 18.66 -14.35 -35.15
C HIS A 12 18.43 -14.87 -33.72
N PHE A 13 17.35 -14.43 -33.05
CA PHE A 13 16.98 -14.95 -31.72
C PHE A 13 16.80 -16.48 -31.72
N LEU A 14 16.21 -16.99 -32.80
CA LEU A 14 15.90 -18.40 -32.98
C LEU A 14 17.13 -19.19 -33.46
N THR A 15 18.00 -18.56 -34.26
CA THR A 15 19.31 -19.11 -34.64
C THR A 15 20.21 -19.29 -33.43
N ILE A 16 20.33 -18.31 -32.53
CA ILE A 16 21.12 -18.43 -31.29
C ILE A 16 20.58 -19.57 -30.41
N MET A 17 19.26 -19.66 -30.24
CA MET A 17 18.64 -20.77 -29.51
C MET A 17 18.91 -22.14 -30.18
N SER A 18 18.94 -22.20 -31.51
CA SER A 18 19.25 -23.44 -32.25
C SER A 18 20.75 -23.81 -32.24
N GLU A 19 21.64 -22.81 -32.20
CA GLU A 19 23.09 -23.00 -32.17
C GLU A 19 23.58 -23.37 -30.77
N GLN A 20 23.00 -22.75 -29.73
CA GLN A 20 23.29 -23.09 -28.34
C GLN A 20 22.56 -24.35 -27.87
N ASN A 21 21.53 -24.79 -28.59
CA ASN A 21 20.72 -25.96 -28.26
C ASN A 21 20.40 -26.77 -29.54
N PRO A 22 21.32 -27.61 -30.02
CA PRO A 22 21.19 -28.32 -31.31
C PRO A 22 20.00 -29.29 -31.41
N GLY A 23 19.22 -29.47 -30.34
CA GLY A 23 17.95 -30.20 -30.31
C GLY A 23 16.69 -29.32 -30.41
N ALA A 24 16.80 -28.00 -30.56
CA ALA A 24 15.64 -27.11 -30.65
C ALA A 24 14.84 -27.39 -31.94
N ASP A 25 13.57 -27.77 -31.77
CA ASP A 25 12.67 -28.12 -32.87
C ASP A 25 12.48 -26.94 -33.84
N ARG A 26 12.97 -27.11 -35.09
CA ARG A 26 12.80 -26.13 -36.17
C ARG A 26 11.33 -25.81 -36.46
N ASN A 27 10.40 -26.73 -36.19
CA ASN A 27 8.97 -26.48 -36.36
C ASN A 27 8.45 -25.46 -35.33
N PHE A 28 8.99 -25.48 -34.11
CA PHE A 28 8.62 -24.51 -33.08
C PHE A 28 9.14 -23.10 -33.39
N LEU A 29 10.38 -22.98 -33.88
CA LEU A 29 10.90 -21.67 -34.33
C LEU A 29 10.02 -21.10 -35.45
N ASN A 30 9.57 -21.96 -36.37
CA ASN A 30 8.62 -21.57 -37.42
C ASN A 30 7.22 -21.23 -36.87
N GLU A 31 6.76 -21.87 -35.80
CA GLU A 31 5.48 -21.57 -35.14
C GLU A 31 5.52 -20.23 -34.39
N ILE A 32 6.61 -19.93 -33.68
CA ILE A 32 6.85 -18.61 -33.09
C ILE A 32 6.86 -17.53 -34.20
N LEU A 33 7.59 -17.77 -35.29
CA LEU A 33 7.66 -16.83 -36.41
C LEU A 33 6.31 -16.60 -37.11
N ARG A 34 5.45 -17.63 -37.17
CA ARG A 34 4.12 -17.55 -37.79
C ARG A 34 3.07 -16.88 -36.91
N ASN A 35 3.17 -17.01 -35.59
CA ASN A 35 2.16 -16.51 -34.66
C ASN A 35 2.48 -15.13 -34.06
N GLU A 36 3.60 -14.50 -34.43
CA GLU A 36 4.13 -13.25 -33.85
C GLU A 36 3.92 -13.18 -32.32
N PRO A 37 4.78 -13.81 -31.50
CA PRO A 37 4.61 -13.77 -30.05
C PRO A 37 4.55 -12.33 -29.59
N SER A 38 3.36 -11.90 -29.20
CA SER A 38 3.15 -10.62 -28.56
C SER A 38 3.59 -10.74 -27.11
N LEU A 39 4.50 -9.87 -26.67
CA LEU A 39 4.89 -9.82 -25.27
C LEU A 39 3.86 -9.03 -24.45
N TYR A 40 3.77 -9.37 -23.18
CA TYR A 40 2.88 -8.76 -22.20
C TYR A 40 3.76 -8.33 -21.03
N ASP A 41 3.89 -7.02 -20.79
CA ASP A 41 4.61 -6.50 -19.62
C ASP A 41 3.61 -6.24 -18.49
N LEU A 42 3.41 -7.24 -17.64
CA LEU A 42 2.37 -7.19 -16.60
C LEU A 42 2.76 -6.37 -15.37
N HIS A 43 3.94 -5.75 -15.38
CA HIS A 43 4.31 -4.87 -14.32
C HIS A 43 5.37 -3.85 -14.69
N THR A 44 4.94 -2.59 -14.63
CA THR A 44 5.89 -1.50 -14.57
C THR A 44 5.32 -0.30 -13.81
N HIS A 45 6.10 0.36 -12.96
CA HIS A 45 5.71 1.60 -12.29
C HIS A 45 5.79 2.76 -13.27
N LEU A 46 4.66 3.37 -13.64
CA LEU A 46 4.66 4.44 -14.66
C LEU A 46 5.58 5.60 -14.28
N LEU A 47 5.59 5.99 -13.00
CA LEU A 47 6.46 7.06 -12.51
C LEU A 47 7.93 6.63 -12.45
N GLY A 48 8.18 5.31 -12.34
CA GLY A 48 9.43 4.60 -12.58
C GLY A 48 10.07 4.95 -13.93
N MET A 49 9.25 5.22 -14.92
CA MET A 49 9.70 5.18 -16.29
C MET A 49 10.39 6.43 -16.83
N GLY A 50 10.91 6.27 -18.04
CA GLY A 50 11.61 7.29 -18.81
C GLY A 50 13.07 7.25 -18.42
N ASP A 51 13.93 6.90 -19.38
CA ASP A 51 15.36 6.92 -19.16
C ASP A 51 15.89 8.36 -19.00
N SER A 52 17.11 8.45 -18.47
CA SER A 52 17.75 9.73 -18.21
C SER A 52 17.87 10.61 -19.45
N ASP A 53 17.96 10.02 -20.65
CA ASP A 53 18.09 10.77 -21.90
C ASP A 53 16.73 11.31 -22.36
N PHE A 54 15.63 10.57 -22.16
CA PHE A 54 14.28 11.10 -22.31
C PHE A 54 14.06 12.33 -21.43
N TRP A 55 14.34 12.22 -20.13
CA TRP A 55 14.12 13.34 -19.21
C TRP A 55 15.04 14.53 -19.53
N LEU A 56 16.30 14.26 -19.85
CA LEU A 56 17.27 15.32 -20.11
C LEU A 56 17.00 16.03 -21.45
N TYR A 57 16.80 15.29 -22.53
CA TYR A 57 16.75 15.88 -23.87
C TYR A 57 15.32 16.09 -24.39
N SER A 58 14.41 15.17 -24.08
CA SER A 58 13.04 15.24 -24.60
C SER A 58 12.13 16.09 -23.71
N VAL A 59 12.45 16.20 -22.41
CA VAL A 59 11.68 17.01 -21.44
C VAL A 59 12.42 18.30 -21.06
N LEU A 60 13.50 18.20 -20.29
CA LEU A 60 14.21 19.39 -19.78
C LEU A 60 14.83 20.23 -20.90
N GLY A 61 15.48 19.58 -21.87
CA GLY A 61 16.12 20.21 -23.02
C GLY A 61 15.17 20.72 -24.09
N ASN A 62 13.88 20.35 -24.02
CA ASN A 62 12.92 20.65 -25.07
C ASN A 62 12.10 21.91 -24.74
N GLU A 63 12.53 23.05 -25.26
CA GLU A 63 11.80 24.33 -25.09
C GLU A 63 10.38 24.31 -25.67
N ARG A 64 10.06 23.38 -26.58
CA ARG A 64 8.69 23.23 -27.11
C ARG A 64 7.78 22.48 -26.15
N LEU A 65 8.33 21.71 -25.21
CA LEU A 65 7.54 21.04 -24.17
C LEU A 65 7.51 21.90 -22.90
N LEU A 66 8.65 22.46 -22.51
CA LEU A 66 8.81 23.33 -21.35
C LEU A 66 9.26 24.74 -21.79
N PRO A 67 8.37 25.57 -22.38
CA PRO A 67 8.76 26.89 -22.81
C PRO A 67 9.14 27.79 -21.63
N THR A 68 10.08 28.70 -21.86
CA THR A 68 10.53 29.67 -20.86
C THR A 68 9.40 30.57 -20.40
N ASN A 69 9.48 31.08 -19.16
CA ASN A 69 8.45 31.97 -18.62
C ASN A 69 8.26 33.19 -19.53
N LYS A 70 9.37 33.73 -20.07
CA LYS A 70 9.36 34.83 -21.04
C LYS A 70 8.56 34.48 -22.31
N LYS A 71 8.83 33.34 -22.95
CA LYS A 71 8.12 32.92 -24.18
C LYS A 71 6.61 32.76 -23.94
N ILE A 72 6.24 32.25 -22.76
CA ILE A 72 4.83 32.09 -22.38
C ILE A 72 4.18 33.46 -22.15
N CYS A 73 4.80 34.36 -21.37
CA CYS A 73 4.27 35.70 -21.12
C CYS A 73 4.13 36.56 -22.40
N ASP A 74 4.99 36.36 -23.39
CA ASP A 74 5.00 37.17 -24.62
C ASP A 74 3.94 36.71 -25.67
N SER A 75 3.35 35.52 -25.53
CA SER A 75 2.43 34.96 -26.54
C SER A 75 1.16 34.35 -25.93
N ILE A 76 0.00 34.86 -26.35
CA ILE A 76 -1.32 34.31 -25.98
C ILE A 76 -1.42 32.84 -26.40
N ASP A 77 -0.97 32.51 -27.62
CA ASP A 77 -1.01 31.14 -28.13
C ASP A 77 -0.17 30.19 -27.26
N PHE A 78 0.99 30.63 -26.78
CA PHE A 78 1.79 29.84 -25.84
C PHE A 78 1.12 29.69 -24.48
N ARG A 79 0.48 30.73 -23.93
CA ARG A 79 -0.26 30.61 -22.66
C ARG A 79 -1.44 29.66 -22.76
N GLN A 80 -2.18 29.71 -23.86
CA GLN A 80 -3.29 28.79 -24.08
C GLN A 80 -2.79 27.35 -24.32
N LYS A 81 -1.61 27.19 -24.90
CA LYS A 81 -1.07 25.86 -25.20
C LYS A 81 -0.35 25.20 -24.01
N TYR A 82 0.38 25.99 -23.23
CA TYR A 82 1.30 25.50 -22.19
C TYR A 82 0.97 26.04 -20.79
N GLY A 83 -0.12 26.81 -20.68
CA GLY A 83 -0.62 27.28 -19.40
C GLY A 83 -1.09 26.13 -18.51
N PRO A 84 -1.37 26.44 -17.23
CA PRO A 84 -1.74 25.43 -16.25
C PRO A 84 -3.01 24.67 -16.66
N LEU A 85 -3.01 23.34 -16.50
CA LEU A 85 -4.19 22.52 -16.70
C LEU A 85 -5.09 22.58 -15.45
N MET A 86 -6.18 23.35 -15.53
CA MET A 86 -7.16 23.51 -14.47
C MET A 86 -8.38 22.62 -14.69
N TRP A 87 -8.89 22.01 -13.62
CA TRP A 87 -10.02 21.08 -13.65
C TRP A 87 -11.29 21.71 -13.09
N ASP A 88 -12.41 21.52 -13.79
CA ASP A 88 -13.73 21.87 -13.31
C ASP A 88 -14.43 20.62 -12.75
N ASP A 89 -14.45 20.51 -11.42
CA ASP A 89 -15.13 19.42 -10.70
C ASP A 89 -16.63 19.34 -11.03
N THR A 90 -17.28 20.48 -11.33
CA THR A 90 -18.73 20.52 -11.57
C THR A 90 -19.10 19.90 -12.92
N LYS A 91 -18.20 20.05 -13.91
CA LYS A 91 -18.37 19.50 -15.25
C LYS A 91 -17.51 18.27 -15.52
N SER A 92 -16.71 17.85 -14.55
CA SER A 92 -15.75 16.73 -14.65
C SER A 92 -14.91 16.80 -15.94
N LYS A 93 -14.35 17.98 -16.22
CA LYS A 93 -13.53 18.24 -17.41
C LYS A 93 -12.47 19.30 -17.16
N PHE A 94 -11.44 19.33 -17.99
CA PHE A 94 -10.51 20.44 -18.01
C PHE A 94 -11.19 21.74 -18.48
N ILE A 95 -10.85 22.84 -17.83
CA ILE A 95 -11.27 24.19 -18.23
C ILE A 95 -10.61 24.52 -19.57
N ASN A 96 -11.34 25.25 -20.41
CA ASN A 96 -10.79 25.74 -21.67
C ASN A 96 -9.53 26.59 -21.39
N PRO A 97 -8.38 26.31 -22.04
CA PRO A 97 -7.17 27.10 -21.84
C PRO A 97 -7.32 28.61 -22.06
N GLU A 98 -8.25 29.06 -22.90
CA GLU A 98 -8.57 30.48 -23.08
C GLU A 98 -9.13 31.11 -21.79
N CYS A 99 -10.02 30.39 -21.10
CA CYS A 99 -10.57 30.83 -19.81
C CYS A 99 -9.52 30.77 -18.70
N THR A 100 -8.64 29.76 -18.74
CA THR A 100 -7.52 29.66 -17.78
C THR A 100 -6.54 30.82 -17.95
N ASP A 101 -6.17 31.17 -19.19
CA ASP A 101 -5.32 32.34 -19.47
C ASP A 101 -5.94 33.63 -18.92
N GLU A 102 -7.23 33.85 -19.20
CA GLU A 102 -7.95 35.02 -18.70
C GLU A 102 -7.94 35.09 -17.17
N PHE A 103 -8.20 33.98 -16.48
CA PHE A 103 -8.14 33.89 -15.03
C PHE A 103 -6.75 34.22 -14.47
N ILE A 104 -5.68 33.64 -15.02
CA ILE A 104 -4.31 33.92 -14.56
C ILE A 104 -3.94 35.39 -14.81
N ARG A 105 -4.32 35.96 -15.96
CA ARG A 105 -4.09 37.39 -16.25
C ARG A 105 -4.80 38.30 -15.25
N ILE A 106 -6.02 37.95 -14.86
CA ILE A 106 -6.76 38.67 -13.83
C ILE A 106 -6.01 38.61 -12.49
N LEU A 107 -5.48 37.45 -12.09
CA LEU A 107 -4.65 37.31 -10.87
C LEU A 107 -3.38 38.17 -10.94
N ILE A 108 -2.67 38.13 -12.07
CA ILE A 108 -1.44 38.89 -12.31
C ILE A 108 -1.72 40.40 -12.23
N ASN A 109 -2.72 40.90 -12.95
CA ASN A 109 -3.03 42.33 -13.05
C ASN A 109 -3.60 42.92 -11.76
N SER A 110 -4.35 42.12 -11.00
CA SER A 110 -4.94 42.53 -9.72
C SER A 110 -4.00 42.33 -8.53
N ASN A 111 -2.82 41.76 -8.77
CA ASN A 111 -1.92 41.27 -7.72
C ASN A 111 -2.64 40.40 -6.67
N GLY A 112 -3.57 39.57 -7.11
CA GLY A 112 -4.35 38.67 -6.26
C GLY A 112 -5.56 39.27 -5.53
N VAL A 113 -5.91 40.56 -5.72
CA VAL A 113 -7.08 41.18 -5.06
C VAL A 113 -8.28 41.20 -6.03
N CYS A 114 -9.14 40.17 -6.00
CA CYS A 114 -9.99 39.89 -7.17
C CYS A 114 -11.46 39.53 -6.98
N ASP A 115 -12.05 39.58 -5.79
CA ASP A 115 -13.41 39.04 -5.60
C ASP A 115 -14.48 39.62 -6.54
N HIS A 116 -14.38 40.91 -6.89
CA HIS A 116 -15.31 41.55 -7.82
C HIS A 116 -15.06 41.18 -9.30
N LEU A 117 -13.79 40.95 -9.70
CA LEU A 117 -13.42 40.61 -11.08
C LEU A 117 -13.71 39.15 -11.43
N LEU A 118 -13.77 38.24 -10.44
CA LEU A 118 -14.16 36.85 -10.66
C LEU A 118 -15.64 36.71 -11.06
N SER A 119 -16.45 37.75 -10.88
CA SER A 119 -17.88 37.73 -11.24
C SER A 119 -18.13 37.67 -12.75
N SER A 120 -17.18 38.11 -13.58
CA SER A 120 -17.31 38.13 -15.05
C SER A 120 -16.93 36.81 -15.75
N LEU A 121 -16.31 35.87 -15.03
CA LEU A 121 -15.84 34.62 -15.62
C LEU A 121 -16.99 33.60 -15.79
N SER A 122 -17.01 32.91 -16.93
CA SER A 122 -17.99 31.87 -17.24
C SER A 122 -17.92 30.66 -16.29
N GLU A 123 -16.72 30.34 -15.82
CA GLU A 123 -16.39 29.25 -14.88
C GLU A 123 -16.22 29.75 -13.42
N LYS A 124 -16.97 30.80 -13.04
CA LYS A 124 -16.77 31.54 -11.78
C LYS A 124 -16.66 30.68 -10.52
N GLU A 125 -17.44 29.60 -10.40
CA GLU A 125 -17.45 28.81 -9.16
C GLU A 125 -16.16 28.01 -8.97
N THR A 126 -15.65 27.42 -10.04
CA THR A 126 -14.38 26.69 -10.02
C THR A 126 -13.22 27.64 -9.77
N PHE A 127 -13.19 28.80 -10.43
CA PHE A 127 -12.16 29.81 -10.17
C PHE A 127 -12.24 30.40 -8.77
N ARG A 128 -13.44 30.56 -8.18
CA ARG A 128 -13.58 30.95 -6.77
C ARG A 128 -13.00 29.92 -5.81
N LYS A 129 -13.20 28.62 -6.08
CA LYS A 129 -12.57 27.56 -5.28
C LYS A 129 -11.05 27.62 -5.39
N LEU A 130 -10.51 27.73 -6.60
CA LEU A 130 -9.07 27.84 -6.83
C LEU A 130 -8.49 29.11 -6.18
N PHE A 131 -9.19 30.24 -6.25
CA PHE A 131 -8.79 31.48 -5.59
C PHE A 131 -8.66 31.34 -4.08
N LYS A 132 -9.56 30.58 -3.44
CA LYS A 132 -9.47 30.26 -2.00
C LYS A 132 -8.27 29.41 -1.62
N THR A 133 -7.59 28.78 -2.59
CA THR A 133 -6.36 28.02 -2.35
C THR A 133 -5.12 28.90 -2.31
N ILE A 134 -5.21 30.19 -2.69
CA ILE A 134 -4.06 31.08 -2.70
C ILE A 134 -3.59 31.34 -1.26
N PRO A 135 -2.31 31.08 -0.92
CA PRO A 135 -1.80 31.25 0.43
C PRO A 135 -1.45 32.73 0.72
N PHE A 136 -2.44 33.62 0.77
CA PHE A 136 -2.24 35.07 0.92
C PHE A 136 -1.36 35.48 2.10
N THR A 137 -1.45 34.78 3.23
CA THR A 137 -0.62 35.03 4.41
C THR A 137 0.87 34.79 4.12
N GLU A 138 1.18 33.70 3.40
CA GLU A 138 2.54 33.36 3.01
C GLU A 138 3.07 34.31 1.93
N LEU A 139 2.21 34.72 0.97
CA LEU A 139 2.58 35.75 -0.02
C LEU A 139 3.02 37.04 0.67
N LYS A 140 2.25 37.51 1.67
CA LYS A 140 2.62 38.69 2.46
C LYS A 140 3.91 38.47 3.26
N HIS A 141 4.07 37.29 3.88
CA HIS A 141 5.25 36.95 4.65
C HIS A 141 6.54 36.98 3.80
N HIS A 142 6.46 36.49 2.56
CA HIS A 142 7.59 36.45 1.62
C HIS A 142 7.68 37.66 0.69
N ASN A 143 6.81 38.67 0.86
CA ASN A 143 6.71 39.85 0.00
C ASN A 143 6.54 39.50 -1.50
N LEU A 144 5.70 38.51 -1.79
CA LEU A 144 5.44 37.99 -3.14
C LEU A 144 4.19 38.61 -3.76
N THR A 145 4.20 38.72 -5.07
CA THR A 145 3.16 39.29 -5.92
C THR A 145 2.95 38.40 -7.14
N PHE A 146 1.70 38.18 -7.56
CA PHE A 146 1.44 37.40 -8.78
C PHE A 146 2.11 38.02 -10.01
N LEU A 147 2.18 39.35 -10.08
CA LEU A 147 2.82 40.05 -11.19
C LEU A 147 4.31 39.75 -11.33
N LYS A 148 5.04 39.59 -10.22
CA LYS A 148 6.51 39.41 -10.27
C LYS A 148 6.94 37.97 -10.07
N ASP A 149 6.16 37.19 -9.32
CA ASP A 149 6.61 35.93 -8.74
C ASP A 149 5.82 34.72 -9.25
N PHE A 150 4.73 34.92 -10.00
CA PHE A 150 4.07 33.82 -10.70
C PHE A 150 4.94 33.32 -11.86
N SER A 151 5.15 32.01 -11.92
CA SER A 151 5.89 31.36 -12.99
C SER A 151 4.98 30.45 -13.81
N TYR A 152 5.03 30.60 -15.13
CA TYR A 152 4.53 29.59 -16.07
C TYR A 152 5.58 28.50 -16.36
N ASP A 153 6.87 28.77 -16.09
CA ASP A 153 7.91 27.75 -16.14
C ASP A 153 7.82 26.83 -14.93
N VAL A 154 8.30 25.60 -15.07
CA VAL A 154 8.39 24.64 -13.99
C VAL A 154 9.50 25.08 -13.03
N ILE A 155 9.17 25.15 -11.74
CA ILE A 155 10.15 25.44 -10.69
C ILE A 155 10.57 24.12 -10.04
N LEU A 156 11.86 23.78 -10.12
CA LEU A 156 12.44 22.66 -9.38
C LEU A 156 12.69 23.08 -7.94
N LYS A 157 11.94 22.48 -7.00
CA LYS A 157 12.05 22.76 -5.57
C LYS A 157 13.47 22.45 -5.08
N LEU A 158 14.03 23.29 -4.20
CA LEU A 158 15.37 23.05 -3.64
C LEU A 158 15.44 21.67 -2.95
N ASP A 159 14.44 21.33 -2.16
CA ASP A 159 14.36 20.03 -1.45
C ASP A 159 14.32 18.88 -2.45
N ASN A 160 13.57 19.01 -3.55
CA ASN A 160 13.50 17.97 -4.58
C ASN A 160 14.85 17.81 -5.31
N LEU A 161 15.56 18.90 -5.60
CA LEU A 161 16.93 18.86 -6.16
C LEU A 161 17.91 18.22 -5.19
N ALA A 162 17.86 18.63 -3.92
CA ALA A 162 18.74 18.11 -2.89
C ALA A 162 18.54 16.60 -2.70
N LYS A 163 17.28 16.20 -2.56
CA LYS A 163 16.87 14.81 -2.53
C LYS A 163 17.36 14.08 -3.77
N ALA A 164 17.08 14.56 -4.97
CA ALA A 164 17.53 13.94 -6.22
C ALA A 164 19.05 13.74 -6.30
N PHE A 165 19.83 14.65 -5.72
CA PHE A 165 21.29 14.58 -5.67
C PHE A 165 21.85 13.81 -4.48
N GLY A 166 20.97 13.17 -3.69
CA GLY A 166 21.35 12.35 -2.54
C GLY A 166 21.90 13.16 -1.37
N ILE A 167 21.55 14.44 -1.27
CA ILE A 167 21.92 15.31 -0.15
C ILE A 167 20.94 15.04 0.99
N PHE A 168 21.47 14.70 2.17
CA PHE A 168 20.64 14.33 3.32
C PHE A 168 20.11 15.58 4.04
N GLU A 169 18.79 15.66 4.18
CA GLU A 169 18.10 16.84 4.71
C GLU A 169 18.10 16.93 6.24
N ARG A 170 18.57 15.91 6.97
CA ARG A 170 18.44 15.86 8.44
C ARG A 170 19.20 17.03 9.09
N ASN A 171 18.46 18.08 9.42
CA ASN A 171 18.90 19.32 10.08
C ASN A 171 19.82 20.23 9.24
N THR A 172 19.82 20.08 7.91
CA THR A 172 20.63 20.96 7.04
C THR A 172 19.92 22.30 6.86
N HIS A 173 20.57 23.40 7.21
CA HIS A 173 20.05 24.75 6.96
C HIS A 173 19.84 24.98 5.45
N ARG A 174 18.77 25.68 5.06
CA ARG A 174 18.42 25.91 3.65
C ARG A 174 19.58 26.48 2.83
N ASP A 175 20.30 27.45 3.38
CA ASP A 175 21.44 28.08 2.68
C ASP A 175 22.57 27.09 2.39
N LEU A 176 22.84 26.16 3.31
CA LEU A 176 23.82 25.10 3.11
C LEU A 176 23.32 24.10 2.06
N LEU A 177 22.03 23.73 2.13
CA LEU A 177 21.40 22.86 1.15
C LEU A 177 21.49 23.45 -0.26
N GLN A 178 21.16 24.73 -0.40
CA GLN A 178 21.31 25.49 -1.64
C GLN A 178 22.76 25.50 -2.10
N THR A 179 23.72 25.84 -1.23
CA THR A 179 25.15 25.87 -1.58
C THR A 179 25.62 24.54 -2.17
N ILE A 180 25.25 23.41 -1.55
CA ILE A 180 25.62 22.08 -2.05
C ILE A 180 24.93 21.77 -3.38
N VAL A 181 23.65 22.15 -3.55
CA VAL A 181 22.94 21.98 -4.83
C VAL A 181 23.58 22.85 -5.91
N GLU A 182 23.94 24.10 -5.61
CA GLU A 182 24.61 25.00 -6.54
C GLU A 182 25.98 24.49 -6.96
N GLU A 183 26.76 23.93 -6.03
CA GLU A 183 28.03 23.27 -6.30
C GLU A 183 27.85 22.08 -7.25
N LYS A 184 26.88 21.20 -7.00
CA LYS A 184 26.61 20.03 -7.86
C LYS A 184 26.11 20.41 -9.25
N LEU A 185 25.37 21.50 -9.36
CA LEU A 185 24.93 22.07 -10.64
C LEU A 185 26.04 22.87 -11.35
N GLY A 186 27.16 23.16 -10.65
CA GLY A 186 28.26 23.91 -11.23
C GLY A 186 28.01 25.41 -11.35
N PHE A 187 27.08 25.97 -10.55
CA PHE A 187 26.70 27.38 -10.68
C PHE A 187 27.82 28.35 -10.34
N HIS A 188 28.71 28.02 -9.39
CA HIS A 188 29.82 28.90 -9.04
C HIS A 188 30.76 29.16 -10.22
N ASP A 189 31.15 28.09 -10.93
CA ASP A 189 32.02 28.20 -12.10
C ASP A 189 31.30 28.85 -13.28
N TYR A 190 30.00 28.58 -13.44
CA TYR A 190 29.18 29.22 -14.47
C TYR A 190 29.06 30.74 -14.24
N LYS A 191 28.79 31.19 -13.00
CA LYS A 191 28.67 32.61 -12.63
C LYS A 191 29.99 33.37 -12.87
N LEU A 192 31.13 32.76 -12.57
CA LEU A 192 32.45 33.38 -12.82
C LEU A 192 32.71 33.68 -14.30
N ARG A 193 32.13 32.87 -15.21
CA ARG A 193 32.31 33.05 -16.65
C ARG A 193 31.27 33.99 -17.26
N ASN A 194 30.08 34.02 -16.69
CA ASN A 194 28.93 34.79 -17.17
C ASN A 194 28.56 35.89 -16.17
N SER A 195 29.50 36.81 -15.90
CA SER A 195 29.43 37.81 -14.83
C SER A 195 28.22 38.76 -14.87
N ASN A 196 27.42 38.73 -15.94
CA ASN A 196 26.31 39.67 -16.16
C ASN A 196 24.91 39.03 -16.12
N THR A 197 24.76 37.71 -15.97
CA THR A 197 23.46 37.05 -16.24
C THR A 197 22.82 36.30 -15.08
N ILE A 198 23.54 35.88 -14.03
CA ILE A 198 23.01 34.94 -13.02
C ILE A 198 23.25 35.45 -11.59
N ASN A 199 22.44 36.41 -11.15
CA ASN A 199 22.40 36.83 -9.74
C ASN A 199 21.08 36.37 -9.10
N ASN A 200 21.19 35.45 -8.12
CA ASN A 200 20.10 34.90 -7.27
C ASN A 200 19.00 34.10 -7.99
N GLU A 201 19.34 32.93 -8.51
CA GLU A 201 18.40 32.01 -9.19
C GLU A 201 17.45 31.28 -8.24
N PHE A 202 17.90 30.99 -7.02
CA PHE A 202 17.04 30.40 -6.00
C PHE A 202 16.26 31.50 -5.28
N LYS A 203 14.94 31.48 -5.47
CA LYS A 203 14.01 32.37 -4.78
C LYS A 203 12.65 31.70 -4.60
N TYR A 204 11.74 32.43 -3.99
CA TYR A 204 10.35 32.03 -3.89
C TYR A 204 9.60 32.35 -5.18
N TYR A 205 8.80 31.39 -5.64
CA TYR A 205 7.91 31.48 -6.78
C TYR A 205 6.49 31.11 -6.37
N ILE A 206 5.52 31.69 -7.06
CA ILE A 206 4.12 31.27 -7.03
C ILE A 206 3.92 30.33 -8.21
N VAL A 207 3.54 29.09 -7.94
CA VAL A 207 3.29 28.08 -8.97
C VAL A 207 1.89 27.52 -8.84
N PHE A 208 1.34 27.01 -9.95
CA PHE A 208 0.13 26.22 -9.90
C PHE A 208 0.48 24.74 -9.86
N ASN A 209 0.15 24.05 -8.76
CA ASN A 209 0.27 22.60 -8.66
C ASN A 209 -0.94 21.97 -9.35
N ALA A 210 -0.83 21.71 -10.65
CA ALA A 210 -1.85 21.05 -11.46
C ALA A 210 -2.22 19.65 -10.93
N ARG A 211 -1.30 18.90 -10.33
CA ARG A 211 -1.64 17.60 -9.72
C ARG A 211 -2.57 17.74 -8.52
N LYS A 212 -2.43 18.79 -7.70
CA LYS A 212 -3.28 19.06 -6.53
C LYS A 212 -4.43 20.06 -6.79
N GLN A 213 -4.43 20.72 -7.95
CA GLN A 213 -5.36 21.80 -8.32
C GLN A 213 -5.37 22.96 -7.31
N LEU A 214 -4.18 23.47 -6.95
CA LEU A 214 -4.02 24.59 -6.01
C LEU A 214 -2.75 25.42 -6.30
N PHE A 215 -2.71 26.65 -5.81
CA PHE A 215 -1.51 27.49 -5.85
C PHE A 215 -0.56 27.17 -4.67
N GLU A 216 0.73 27.04 -4.94
CA GLU A 216 1.78 26.82 -3.95
C GLU A 216 2.84 27.92 -4.03
N ILE A 217 3.44 28.26 -2.87
CA ILE A 217 4.68 29.01 -2.83
C ILE A 217 5.83 28.01 -2.74
N VAL A 218 6.79 28.14 -3.65
CA VAL A 218 7.90 27.20 -3.80
C VAL A 218 9.21 27.95 -3.77
N TYR A 219 10.14 27.50 -2.93
CA TYR A 219 11.54 27.91 -3.00
C TYR A 219 12.32 26.97 -3.92
N GLY A 220 12.86 27.49 -5.01
CA GLY A 220 13.48 26.64 -6.03
C GLY A 220 14.09 27.44 -7.17
N ILE A 221 14.31 26.76 -8.29
CA ILE A 221 14.92 27.32 -9.49
C ILE A 221 14.11 26.97 -10.75
N PRO A 222 13.95 27.88 -11.72
CA PRO A 222 13.28 27.58 -12.98
C PRO A 222 14.02 26.51 -13.81
N VAL A 223 13.27 25.68 -14.53
CA VAL A 223 13.84 24.68 -15.44
C VAL A 223 14.64 25.33 -16.56
N GLU A 224 14.27 26.55 -17.02
CA GLU A 224 15.06 27.27 -18.04
C GLU A 224 16.53 27.45 -17.65
N ILE A 225 16.81 27.70 -16.37
CA ILE A 225 18.19 27.88 -15.88
C ILE A 225 18.93 26.54 -15.87
N VAL A 226 18.27 25.47 -15.42
CA VAL A 226 18.84 24.12 -15.47
C VAL A 226 19.07 23.68 -16.92
N ARG A 227 18.18 24.06 -17.85
CA ARG A 227 18.33 23.81 -19.28
C ARG A 227 19.56 24.49 -19.84
N GLU A 228 19.84 25.74 -19.49
CA GLU A 228 21.05 26.43 -19.94
C GLU A 228 22.32 25.72 -19.48
N LEU A 229 22.32 25.15 -18.27
CA LEU A 229 23.43 24.34 -17.78
C LEU A 229 23.59 23.01 -18.53
N VAL A 230 22.48 22.33 -18.83
CA VAL A 230 22.53 20.96 -19.38
C VAL A 230 22.34 20.88 -20.91
N GLY A 231 21.98 21.98 -21.57
CA GLY A 231 21.53 22.01 -22.96
C GLY A 231 22.61 22.32 -24.01
N GLY A 232 23.82 22.71 -23.60
CA GLY A 232 24.91 23.03 -24.55
C GLY A 232 25.26 21.87 -25.47
N ASP A 233 25.19 22.05 -26.79
CA ASP A 233 25.38 20.96 -27.75
C ASP A 233 26.70 20.20 -27.48
N VAL A 234 26.62 18.90 -27.16
CA VAL A 234 27.80 18.08 -26.78
C VAL A 234 28.74 17.89 -27.96
N SER A 235 28.25 18.15 -29.17
CA SER A 235 29.00 18.02 -30.41
C SER A 235 30.11 19.06 -30.58
N ASP A 236 30.12 20.12 -29.77
CA ASP A 236 31.21 21.10 -29.78
C ASP A 236 32.34 20.58 -28.87
N ASP A 237 33.38 19.97 -29.48
CA ASP A 237 34.58 19.41 -28.82
C ASP A 237 35.26 20.38 -27.81
N LYS A 238 34.91 21.67 -27.87
CA LYS A 238 35.35 22.72 -26.96
C LYS A 238 34.67 22.69 -25.59
N ILE A 239 33.52 22.04 -25.44
CA ILE A 239 32.80 21.93 -24.16
C ILE A 239 33.21 20.63 -23.46
N GLN A 240 34.51 20.44 -23.23
CA GLN A 240 35.03 19.56 -22.17
C GLN A 240 34.97 20.24 -20.80
N ASP A 241 33.98 21.12 -20.59
CA ASP A 241 33.83 21.77 -19.32
C ASP A 241 33.33 20.75 -18.30
N LYS A 242 34.26 20.30 -17.47
CA LYS A 242 34.03 19.32 -16.38
C LYS A 242 32.80 19.68 -15.54
N VAL A 243 32.52 20.98 -15.40
CA VAL A 243 31.36 21.54 -14.70
C VAL A 243 30.03 21.12 -15.32
N ILE A 244 29.87 21.33 -16.63
CA ILE A 244 28.66 20.97 -17.39
C ILE A 244 28.48 19.45 -17.39
N LEU A 245 29.58 18.70 -17.56
CA LEU A 245 29.55 17.24 -17.51
C LEU A 245 29.10 16.72 -16.13
N ASN A 246 29.57 17.33 -15.04
CA ASN A 246 29.14 16.98 -13.69
C ASN A 246 27.65 17.30 -13.46
N ALA A 247 27.18 18.49 -13.85
CA ALA A 247 25.78 18.87 -13.71
C ALA A 247 24.86 17.90 -14.47
N ARG A 248 25.21 17.57 -15.72
CA ARG A 248 24.53 16.54 -16.51
C ARG A 248 24.58 15.18 -15.84
N GLY A 249 25.71 14.83 -15.23
CA GLY A 249 25.87 13.58 -14.50
C GLY A 249 24.88 13.46 -13.34
N TYR A 250 24.80 14.49 -12.51
CA TYR A 250 23.85 14.56 -11.40
C TYR A 250 22.40 14.55 -11.86
N ILE A 251 22.04 15.32 -12.89
CA ILE A 251 20.67 15.34 -13.43
C ILE A 251 20.31 13.99 -14.07
N ARG A 252 21.21 13.35 -14.81
CA ARG A 252 20.97 12.00 -15.37
C ARG A 252 20.74 10.98 -14.25
N ASN A 253 21.57 11.03 -13.22
CA ASN A 253 21.43 10.16 -12.06
C ASN A 253 20.16 10.44 -11.26
N ALA A 254 19.60 11.66 -11.35
CA ALA A 254 18.30 11.98 -10.76
C ALA A 254 17.12 11.29 -11.47
N PHE A 255 17.29 10.74 -12.67
CA PHE A 255 16.22 10.09 -13.43
C PHE A 255 16.43 8.59 -13.67
N SER A 256 17.67 8.14 -13.78
CA SER A 256 18.03 6.73 -13.94
C SER A 256 19.17 6.33 -13.02
N MET A 257 19.38 5.03 -12.81
CA MET A 257 20.56 4.60 -12.07
C MET A 257 21.83 4.80 -12.92
N ARG A 258 22.61 5.83 -12.55
CA ARG A 258 23.88 6.19 -13.19
C ARG A 258 24.94 6.45 -12.12
N ASN A 259 26.19 6.56 -12.56
CA ASN A 259 27.26 7.09 -11.72
C ASN A 259 27.07 8.60 -11.49
N ALA A 260 27.86 9.17 -10.57
CA ALA A 260 27.86 10.60 -10.30
C ALA A 260 28.20 11.45 -11.55
N ASP A 261 28.96 10.91 -12.49
CA ASP A 261 29.31 11.51 -13.78
C ASP A 261 28.26 11.24 -14.89
N GLY A 262 27.17 10.53 -14.57
CA GLY A 262 26.11 10.17 -15.52
C GLY A 262 26.41 8.96 -16.40
N THR A 263 27.57 8.32 -16.23
CA THR A 263 27.91 7.08 -16.94
C THR A 263 27.10 5.89 -16.41
N ALA A 264 27.15 4.76 -17.13
CA ALA A 264 26.51 3.53 -16.66
C ALA A 264 27.07 3.09 -15.29
N PRO A 265 26.22 2.64 -14.36
CA PRO A 265 26.64 2.28 -13.02
C PRO A 265 27.63 1.11 -13.06
N ARG A 266 28.70 1.17 -12.24
CA ARG A 266 29.65 0.06 -12.11
C ARG A 266 29.26 -0.82 -10.92
N MET A 267 29.82 -2.02 -10.87
CA MET A 267 29.60 -2.96 -9.76
C MET A 267 29.91 -2.37 -8.37
N ILE A 268 30.91 -1.49 -8.26
CA ILE A 268 31.24 -0.83 -7.00
C ILE A 268 30.18 0.19 -6.58
N ASP A 269 29.52 0.84 -7.54
CA ASP A 269 28.47 1.81 -7.25
C ASP A 269 27.24 1.09 -6.67
N PHE A 270 27.01 -0.18 -7.04
CA PHE A 270 26.00 -1.02 -6.38
C PHE A 270 26.28 -1.24 -4.90
N SER A 271 27.53 -1.30 -4.45
CA SER A 271 27.82 -1.43 -3.01
C SER A 271 27.37 -0.22 -2.18
N LEU A 272 27.31 0.97 -2.80
CA LEU A 272 26.77 2.18 -2.17
C LEU A 272 25.23 2.17 -2.11
N PHE A 273 24.58 1.38 -2.97
CA PHE A 273 23.12 1.19 -3.00
C PHE A 273 22.68 -0.10 -2.25
N GLN A 274 23.60 -1.03 -2.00
CA GLN A 274 23.35 -2.32 -1.36
C GLN A 274 22.88 -2.17 0.08
N GLY A 275 21.83 -2.93 0.44
CA GLY A 275 21.28 -2.94 1.80
C GLY A 275 20.64 -1.63 2.24
N THR A 276 20.58 -0.63 1.36
CA THR A 276 19.94 0.66 1.56
C THR A 276 18.85 0.84 0.53
N PHE A 277 17.92 -0.13 0.49
CA PHE A 277 16.51 0.15 0.19
C PHE A 277 16.05 1.10 1.29
N THR A 278 16.47 2.33 1.13
CA THR A 278 16.11 3.43 1.97
C THR A 278 14.83 3.93 1.31
N PRO A 279 13.78 4.27 2.06
CA PRO A 279 12.69 5.11 1.56
C PRO A 279 13.18 6.35 0.80
N GLU A 280 14.47 6.64 0.81
CA GLU A 280 15.19 7.66 0.08
C GLU A 280 15.62 7.23 -1.34
N PHE A 281 15.97 5.96 -1.61
CA PHE A 281 16.51 5.50 -2.91
C PHE A 281 15.56 5.77 -4.09
N TYR A 282 14.33 5.26 -4.02
CA TYR A 282 13.30 5.48 -5.04
C TYR A 282 12.88 6.95 -5.11
N PRO A 283 12.60 7.62 -3.98
CA PRO A 283 12.26 9.03 -4.00
C PRO A 283 13.36 9.97 -4.52
N ARG A 284 14.64 9.59 -4.52
CA ARG A 284 15.68 10.33 -5.27
C ARG A 284 15.36 10.40 -6.75
N ARG A 285 14.95 9.27 -7.34
CA ARG A 285 14.67 9.14 -8.78
C ARG A 285 13.32 9.73 -9.20
N PHE A 286 12.41 9.88 -8.23
CA PHE A 286 11.11 10.51 -8.44
C PHE A 286 11.10 12.01 -8.15
N ALA A 287 11.96 12.53 -7.26
CA ALA A 287 11.86 13.90 -6.77
C ALA A 287 11.81 14.98 -7.88
N LEU A 288 12.63 14.86 -8.93
CA LEU A 288 12.56 15.80 -10.06
C LEU A 288 11.38 15.52 -10.98
N LYS A 289 11.02 14.25 -11.20
CA LYS A 289 9.83 13.89 -11.98
C LYS A 289 8.59 14.50 -11.33
N ASP A 290 8.43 14.33 -10.01
CA ASP A 290 7.34 14.88 -9.21
C ASP A 290 7.24 16.40 -9.38
N ALA A 291 8.35 17.13 -9.29
CA ALA A 291 8.34 18.58 -9.51
C ALA A 291 7.82 18.97 -10.90
N LEU A 292 8.18 18.19 -11.93
CA LEU A 292 7.76 18.42 -13.32
C LEU A 292 6.26 18.19 -13.50
N TYR A 293 5.76 16.98 -13.20
CA TYR A 293 4.35 16.66 -13.49
C TYR A 293 3.37 17.19 -12.43
N GLU A 294 3.84 17.62 -11.24
CA GLU A 294 3.00 18.40 -10.31
C GLU A 294 2.55 19.72 -10.93
N GLN A 295 3.42 20.39 -11.69
CA GLN A 295 3.15 21.68 -12.33
C GLN A 295 2.64 21.53 -13.77
N ARG A 296 3.11 20.50 -14.48
CA ARG A 296 2.83 20.25 -15.90
C ARG A 296 2.34 18.82 -16.12
N LEU A 297 1.06 18.62 -15.87
CA LEU A 297 0.40 17.32 -15.98
C LEU A 297 0.45 16.70 -17.39
N ASP A 298 0.62 17.50 -18.43
CA ASP A 298 0.84 17.05 -19.81
C ASP A 298 2.17 16.30 -20.00
N ILE A 299 3.16 16.49 -19.12
CA ILE A 299 4.39 15.70 -19.09
C ILE A 299 4.10 14.24 -18.78
N LEU A 300 3.10 13.94 -17.94
CA LEU A 300 2.69 12.57 -17.66
C LEU A 300 2.17 11.88 -18.94
N ALA A 301 1.44 12.62 -19.78
CA ALA A 301 0.99 12.13 -21.07
C ALA A 301 2.18 11.87 -22.01
N TYR A 302 3.17 12.77 -22.01
CA TYR A 302 4.39 12.62 -22.81
C TYR A 302 5.24 11.43 -22.36
N LEU A 303 5.37 11.21 -21.06
CA LEU A 303 6.04 10.04 -20.48
C LEU A 303 5.35 8.75 -20.91
N LEU A 304 4.01 8.68 -20.76
CA LEU A 304 3.24 7.51 -21.18
C LEU A 304 3.42 7.24 -22.68
N LYS A 305 3.36 8.28 -23.54
CA LYS A 305 3.62 8.15 -24.97
C LYS A 305 5.03 7.61 -25.26
N HIS A 306 6.05 8.10 -24.55
CA HIS A 306 7.43 7.64 -24.71
C HIS A 306 7.58 6.15 -24.36
N VAL A 307 7.01 5.73 -23.24
CA VAL A 307 7.03 4.33 -22.77
C VAL A 307 6.34 3.41 -23.76
N LEU A 308 5.11 3.75 -24.16
CA LEU A 308 4.38 2.96 -25.15
C LEU A 308 5.14 2.91 -26.47
N GLY A 309 5.78 4.02 -26.88
CA GLY A 309 6.67 4.06 -28.04
C GLY A 309 7.86 3.10 -27.93
N ARG A 310 8.51 3.02 -26.75
CA ARG A 310 9.58 2.05 -26.48
C ARG A 310 9.07 0.62 -26.65
N TYR A 311 7.94 0.28 -26.03
CA TYR A 311 7.29 -1.03 -26.14
C TYR A 311 6.91 -1.42 -27.57
N ILE A 312 6.45 -0.47 -28.38
CA ILE A 312 6.17 -0.68 -29.83
C ILE A 312 7.45 -0.93 -30.60
N SER A 313 8.51 -0.17 -30.31
CA SER A 313 9.77 -0.23 -31.05
C SER A 313 10.60 -1.50 -30.80
N CYS A 314 10.26 -2.23 -29.73
CA CYS A 314 10.87 -3.49 -29.36
C CYS A 314 10.62 -4.60 -30.39
N ALA A 315 11.53 -5.57 -30.47
CA ALA A 315 11.34 -6.80 -31.23
C ALA A 315 11.50 -8.03 -30.31
N PRO A 316 10.47 -8.90 -30.17
CA PRO A 316 9.08 -8.65 -30.56
C PRO A 316 8.47 -7.47 -29.75
N PRO A 317 7.44 -6.80 -30.28
CA PRO A 317 6.79 -5.70 -29.58
C PRO A 317 5.98 -6.22 -28.37
N VAL A 318 5.88 -5.37 -27.36
CA VAL A 318 4.96 -5.58 -26.23
C VAL A 318 3.57 -5.11 -26.67
N LYS A 319 2.56 -6.00 -26.72
CA LYS A 319 1.19 -5.63 -27.13
C LYS A 319 0.27 -5.30 -25.96
N TYR A 320 0.66 -5.66 -24.75
CA TYR A 320 -0.11 -5.38 -23.56
C TYR A 320 0.78 -5.00 -22.38
N CYS A 321 0.42 -3.99 -21.61
CA CYS A 321 1.10 -3.70 -20.35
C CYS A 321 0.17 -3.28 -19.21
N GLU A 322 0.59 -3.56 -17.98
CA GLU A 322 -0.09 -3.13 -16.75
C GLU A 322 0.83 -2.19 -15.97
N LEU A 323 0.35 -0.97 -15.76
CA LEU A 323 1.10 0.12 -15.17
C LEU A 323 0.64 0.36 -13.73
N SER A 324 1.54 0.21 -12.76
CA SER A 324 1.25 0.58 -11.37
C SER A 324 1.22 2.10 -11.22
N ILE A 325 0.12 2.61 -10.69
CA ILE A 325 -0.09 4.05 -10.44
C ILE A 325 -0.56 4.23 -9.01
N GLY A 326 0.04 5.16 -8.28
CA GLY A 326 -0.35 5.45 -6.90
C GLY A 326 -1.84 5.76 -6.78
N VAL A 327 -2.53 5.14 -5.82
CA VAL A 327 -3.98 5.30 -5.59
C VAL A 327 -4.38 6.77 -5.43
N GLY A 328 -3.49 7.61 -4.90
CA GLY A 328 -3.71 9.05 -4.79
C GLY A 328 -3.88 9.75 -6.15
N ASP A 329 -3.22 9.28 -7.20
CA ASP A 329 -3.39 9.83 -8.56
C ASP A 329 -4.63 9.27 -9.24
N LEU A 330 -4.95 7.99 -9.06
CA LEU A 330 -6.20 7.42 -9.58
C LEU A 330 -7.43 7.98 -8.85
N SER A 331 -7.27 8.48 -7.62
CA SER A 331 -8.30 9.21 -6.88
C SER A 331 -8.45 10.68 -7.30
N ARG A 332 -7.70 11.13 -8.33
CA ARG A 332 -7.80 12.48 -8.90
C ARG A 332 -8.37 12.39 -10.32
N PRO A 333 -9.64 12.79 -10.55
CA PRO A 333 -10.29 12.66 -11.85
C PRO A 333 -9.49 13.27 -13.01
N TRP A 334 -8.84 14.41 -12.80
CA TRP A 334 -8.03 15.09 -13.82
C TRP A 334 -6.74 14.33 -14.19
N VAL A 335 -6.07 13.69 -13.22
CA VAL A 335 -4.88 12.86 -13.50
C VAL A 335 -5.31 11.60 -14.26
N PHE A 336 -6.40 10.96 -13.82
CA PHE A 336 -6.98 9.81 -14.51
C PHE A 336 -7.41 10.14 -15.95
N ASP A 337 -7.99 11.31 -16.19
CA ASP A 337 -8.41 11.76 -17.53
C ASP A 337 -7.24 11.93 -18.51
N ILE A 338 -6.07 12.33 -18.00
CA ILE A 338 -4.82 12.40 -18.78
C ILE A 338 -4.28 11.01 -19.06
N LEU A 339 -4.20 10.16 -18.03
CA LEU A 339 -3.65 8.81 -18.15
C LEU A 339 -4.39 7.96 -19.19
N ARG A 340 -5.71 8.14 -19.31
CA ARG A 340 -6.54 7.41 -20.29
C ARG A 340 -6.60 8.04 -21.69
N SER A 341 -5.84 9.10 -21.97
CA SER A 341 -6.02 9.89 -23.20
C SER A 341 -5.52 9.21 -24.48
N PHE A 342 -4.62 8.23 -24.38
CA PHE A 342 -4.03 7.54 -25.55
C PHE A 342 -4.76 6.27 -25.98
N SER A 343 -6.02 6.08 -25.57
CA SER A 343 -6.76 4.86 -25.91
C SER A 343 -6.98 4.62 -27.40
N ILE A 344 -6.72 3.38 -27.80
CA ILE A 344 -6.88 2.79 -29.14
C ILE A 344 -8.36 2.54 -29.48
N SER A 345 -9.21 2.28 -28.47
CA SER A 345 -10.57 1.74 -28.68
C SER A 345 -11.58 2.74 -29.27
N ASP A 346 -11.36 4.05 -29.13
CA ASP A 346 -12.40 5.03 -29.47
C ASP A 346 -12.61 5.22 -30.98
N SER A 347 -11.71 4.75 -31.84
CA SER A 347 -11.78 4.96 -33.30
C SER A 347 -12.33 3.76 -34.08
N ILE A 348 -12.27 2.55 -33.53
CA ILE A 348 -12.65 1.32 -34.27
C ILE A 348 -14.18 1.15 -34.30
N GLU A 349 -14.91 1.62 -33.28
CA GLU A 349 -16.37 1.41 -33.22
C GLU A 349 -17.22 2.41 -34.01
N THR A 350 -16.69 3.59 -34.36
CA THR A 350 -17.48 4.59 -35.10
C THR A 350 -17.53 4.33 -36.59
N ASN A 351 -16.53 3.67 -37.17
CA ASN A 351 -16.40 3.55 -38.63
C ASN A 351 -17.02 2.28 -39.24
N ASN A 352 -17.39 1.27 -38.44
CA ASN A 352 -17.97 0.01 -38.94
C ASN A 352 -19.51 -0.08 -38.84
N ARG A 353 -20.20 1.01 -38.48
CA ARG A 353 -21.66 1.04 -38.29
C ARG A 353 -22.51 1.22 -39.56
N ASP A 354 -21.90 1.30 -40.74
CA ASP A 354 -22.65 1.32 -42.00
C ASP A 354 -23.07 -0.08 -42.52
N SER A 355 -22.73 -1.17 -41.81
CA SER A 355 -23.21 -2.51 -42.16
C SER A 355 -24.53 -2.86 -41.42
N LYS A 356 -25.65 -2.74 -42.13
CA LYS A 356 -27.05 -2.89 -41.65
C LYS A 356 -27.45 -4.26 -41.05
N ASN A 357 -26.53 -5.21 -40.83
CA ASN A 357 -26.91 -6.61 -40.52
C ASN A 357 -26.36 -7.23 -39.22
N SER A 358 -25.76 -6.47 -38.29
CA SER A 358 -25.30 -7.05 -37.01
C SER A 358 -26.27 -6.78 -35.85
N SER A 359 -27.31 -7.60 -35.72
CA SER A 359 -28.33 -7.50 -34.66
C SER A 359 -27.95 -8.16 -33.33
N MET A 360 -26.72 -8.68 -33.17
CA MET A 360 -26.33 -9.45 -31.98
C MET A 360 -25.07 -9.01 -31.24
N ILE A 361 -24.46 -7.87 -31.60
CA ILE A 361 -23.40 -7.24 -30.77
C ILE A 361 -24.02 -6.07 -30.00
N ASN A 362 -24.94 -6.38 -29.08
CA ASN A 362 -25.47 -5.42 -28.11
C ASN A 362 -24.86 -5.74 -26.73
N SER A 363 -23.92 -4.92 -26.28
CA SER A 363 -23.66 -4.60 -24.85
C SER A 363 -22.33 -3.87 -24.57
N VAL A 364 -21.56 -3.44 -25.58
CA VAL A 364 -20.58 -2.37 -25.29
C VAL A 364 -21.39 -1.09 -25.00
N PRO A 365 -21.26 -0.47 -23.81
CA PRO A 365 -22.02 0.72 -23.45
C PRO A 365 -21.88 1.78 -24.55
N ARG A 366 -23.01 2.16 -25.15
CA ARG A 366 -23.05 3.21 -26.18
C ARG A 366 -22.80 4.56 -25.51
N GLY A 367 -21.54 4.89 -25.23
CA GLY A 367 -21.25 6.16 -24.58
C GLY A 367 -19.90 6.35 -23.90
N ILE A 368 -18.85 5.56 -24.17
CA ILE A 368 -17.53 5.81 -23.57
C ILE A 368 -17.13 7.26 -23.87
N GLN A 369 -17.24 8.11 -22.84
CA GLN A 369 -16.98 9.52 -22.96
C GLN A 369 -15.48 9.69 -23.20
N LYS A 370 -15.13 10.16 -24.40
CA LYS A 370 -13.74 10.47 -24.76
C LYS A 370 -13.14 11.33 -23.65
N SER A 371 -11.91 11.01 -23.26
CA SER A 371 -11.13 11.85 -22.35
C SER A 371 -11.22 13.32 -22.78
N THR A 372 -11.48 14.19 -21.82
CA THR A 372 -11.59 15.63 -22.10
C THR A 372 -10.22 16.17 -22.49
N PHE A 373 -9.17 15.61 -21.90
CA PHE A 373 -7.79 15.85 -22.32
C PHE A 373 -7.54 15.40 -23.77
N LYS A 374 -8.09 14.28 -24.24
CA LYS A 374 -7.98 13.86 -25.66
C LYS A 374 -8.55 14.90 -26.62
N GLN A 375 -9.61 15.61 -26.22
CA GLN A 375 -10.17 16.72 -27.00
C GLN A 375 -9.21 17.92 -27.01
N LEU A 376 -8.57 18.22 -25.87
CA LEU A 376 -7.53 19.24 -25.78
C LEU A 376 -6.27 18.88 -26.58
N ILE A 377 -5.88 17.60 -26.64
CA ILE A 377 -4.69 17.15 -27.37
C ILE A 377 -4.78 17.53 -28.85
N GLY A 378 -5.93 17.26 -29.49
CA GLY A 378 -6.11 17.59 -30.91
C GLY A 378 -6.03 19.09 -31.20
N LYS A 379 -6.53 19.93 -30.30
CA LYS A 379 -6.57 21.39 -30.49
C LYS A 379 -5.27 22.08 -30.07
N TYR A 380 -4.75 21.79 -28.88
CA TYR A 380 -3.65 22.52 -28.26
C TYR A 380 -2.35 21.71 -28.20
N PHE A 381 -2.42 20.41 -27.93
CA PHE A 381 -1.23 19.55 -27.80
C PHE A 381 -0.94 18.75 -29.07
N GLN A 382 -0.90 19.40 -30.23
CA GLN A 382 -0.63 18.74 -31.52
C GLN A 382 0.68 17.95 -31.55
N HIS A 383 1.66 18.29 -30.71
CA HIS A 383 2.91 17.54 -30.56
C HIS A 383 2.73 16.20 -29.79
N LEU A 384 1.69 16.12 -28.94
CA LEU A 384 1.25 14.88 -28.30
C LEU A 384 0.34 14.08 -29.22
N ALA A 385 -0.42 14.75 -30.09
CA ALA A 385 -1.24 14.06 -31.07
C ALA A 385 -0.40 13.03 -31.84
N PRO A 386 -0.92 11.82 -32.06
CA PRO A 386 -0.27 10.90 -32.97
C PRO A 386 -0.16 11.62 -34.31
N GLY A 387 1.03 11.67 -34.91
CA GLY A 387 1.15 12.07 -36.31
C GLY A 387 0.16 11.22 -37.11
N SER A 388 -0.47 11.78 -38.14
CA SER A 388 -1.64 11.18 -38.80
C SER A 388 -1.46 9.76 -39.37
N ASN A 389 -0.26 9.18 -39.27
CA ASN A 389 0.08 7.80 -39.66
C ASN A 389 0.84 6.98 -38.59
N ASP A 390 1.14 7.51 -37.40
CA ASP A 390 1.96 6.79 -36.42
C ASP A 390 1.12 5.91 -35.48
N CYS A 391 1.31 4.61 -35.71
CA CYS A 391 0.63 3.43 -35.18
C CYS A 391 0.86 3.23 -33.67
N PHE A 392 0.33 4.10 -32.80
CA PHE A 392 0.13 3.73 -31.38
C PHE A 392 -0.98 2.67 -31.19
N GLN A 393 -1.49 2.09 -32.27
CA GLN A 393 -2.59 1.13 -32.28
C GLN A 393 -2.20 -0.25 -31.73
N ASP A 394 -0.92 -0.48 -31.41
CA ASP A 394 -0.41 -1.83 -31.18
C ASP A 394 -0.24 -2.23 -29.70
N VAL A 395 -0.28 -1.29 -28.74
CA VAL A 395 -0.10 -1.59 -27.30
C VAL A 395 -1.33 -1.20 -26.49
N THR A 396 -2.01 -2.20 -25.96
CA THR A 396 -3.05 -2.00 -24.95
C THR A 396 -2.40 -1.80 -23.58
N TYR A 397 -2.76 -0.76 -22.86
CA TYR A 397 -2.27 -0.57 -21.49
C TYR A 397 -3.42 -0.45 -20.50
N LYS A 398 -3.17 -0.89 -19.26
CA LYS A 398 -4.10 -0.86 -18.13
C LYS A 398 -3.38 -0.41 -16.87
N PHE A 399 -4.13 -0.11 -15.82
CA PHE A 399 -3.60 0.41 -14.57
C PHE A 399 -3.86 -0.54 -13.40
N LEU A 400 -2.88 -0.59 -12.50
CA LEU A 400 -3.03 -1.15 -11.17
C LEU A 400 -3.07 -0.01 -10.16
N ALA A 401 -4.06 -0.01 -9.27
CA ALA A 401 -4.14 0.96 -8.19
C ALA A 401 -3.17 0.60 -7.08
N GLY A 402 -2.06 1.32 -7.03
CA GLY A 402 -0.94 1.03 -6.16
C GLY A 402 -1.04 1.71 -4.79
N PHE A 403 -0.89 0.93 -3.73
CA PHE A 403 -0.89 1.35 -2.34
C PHE A 403 0.51 1.26 -1.75
N SER A 404 0.93 2.29 -1.01
CA SER A 404 2.25 2.30 -0.37
C SER A 404 2.19 1.61 0.99
N ARG A 405 3.02 0.60 1.20
CA ARG A 405 3.06 -0.18 2.45
C ARG A 405 3.46 0.59 3.71
N HIS A 406 4.05 1.77 3.57
CA HIS A 406 4.44 2.61 4.71
C HIS A 406 3.25 3.26 5.45
N GLN A 407 2.02 2.99 5.03
CA GLN A 407 0.82 3.60 5.59
C GLN A 407 0.10 2.72 6.62
N VAL A 408 0.76 1.65 7.08
CA VAL A 408 0.23 0.81 8.15
C VAL A 408 0.29 1.58 9.47
N GLN A 409 -0.86 1.69 10.14
CA GLN A 409 -0.97 2.33 11.45
C GLN A 409 -0.67 1.29 12.53
N LEU A 410 0.62 1.15 12.87
CA LEU A 410 1.01 0.32 14.00
C LEU A 410 1.02 1.19 15.28
N PRO A 411 0.45 0.71 16.39
CA PRO A 411 0.53 1.42 17.66
C PRO A 411 1.99 1.69 18.03
N TYR A 412 2.30 2.94 18.40
CA TYR A 412 3.62 3.37 18.90
C TYR A 412 4.76 3.39 17.87
N ILE A 413 4.48 3.25 16.57
CA ILE A 413 5.49 3.31 15.51
C ILE A 413 5.24 4.53 14.64
N ASN A 414 6.23 5.42 14.59
CA ASN A 414 6.26 6.61 13.75
C ASN A 414 7.34 6.53 12.65
N SER A 415 8.17 5.49 12.66
CA SER A 415 9.27 5.32 11.72
C SER A 415 9.49 3.88 11.28
N GLN A 416 10.14 3.69 10.13
CA GLN A 416 10.55 2.36 9.67
C GLN A 416 11.52 1.66 10.64
N ALA A 417 12.45 2.39 11.25
CA ALA A 417 13.37 1.82 12.22
C ALA A 417 12.62 1.21 13.43
N GLU A 418 11.56 1.88 13.89
CA GLU A 418 10.68 1.36 14.94
C GLU A 418 9.86 0.16 14.46
N ALA A 419 9.39 0.15 13.20
CA ALA A 419 8.70 -1.00 12.62
C ALA A 419 9.60 -2.25 12.55
N ILE A 420 10.84 -2.08 12.08
CA ILE A 420 11.86 -3.14 12.08
C ILE A 420 12.15 -3.59 13.51
N SER A 421 12.31 -2.64 14.45
CA SER A 421 12.55 -2.93 15.87
C SER A 421 11.39 -3.71 16.49
N LEU A 422 10.14 -3.39 16.16
CA LEU A 422 8.98 -4.14 16.64
C LEU A 422 8.95 -5.55 16.07
N LEU A 423 9.17 -5.72 14.76
CA LEU A 423 9.20 -7.04 14.14
C LEU A 423 10.34 -7.91 14.69
N TYR A 424 11.48 -7.29 15.02
CA TYR A 424 12.61 -7.94 15.66
C TYR A 424 12.32 -8.33 17.12
N GLY A 425 11.82 -7.39 17.92
CA GLY A 425 11.61 -7.55 19.37
C GLY A 425 10.36 -8.35 19.73
N ALA A 426 9.28 -8.21 18.95
CA ALA A 426 7.96 -8.79 19.24
C ALA A 426 7.28 -9.41 17.99
N PRO A 427 7.91 -10.35 17.27
CA PRO A 427 7.34 -10.94 16.06
C PRO A 427 5.99 -11.63 16.29
N GLN A 428 5.74 -12.17 17.49
CA GLN A 428 4.45 -12.76 17.84
C GLN A 428 3.32 -11.73 17.83
N LEU A 429 3.59 -10.51 18.31
CA LEU A 429 2.62 -9.41 18.25
C LEU A 429 2.35 -9.02 16.80
N CYS A 430 3.39 -8.93 15.96
CA CYS A 430 3.22 -8.64 14.54
C CYS A 430 2.37 -9.69 13.81
N ILE A 431 2.63 -10.98 14.08
CA ILE A 431 1.81 -12.10 13.56
C ILE A 431 0.37 -11.98 14.07
N HIS A 432 0.19 -11.76 15.37
CA HIS A 432 -1.13 -11.62 15.98
C HIS A 432 -1.93 -10.48 15.37
N LEU A 433 -1.33 -9.29 15.18
CA LEU A 433 -1.98 -8.14 14.55
C LEU A 433 -2.50 -8.50 13.15
N MET A 434 -1.67 -9.14 12.33
CA MET A 434 -2.06 -9.57 10.99
C MET A 434 -3.19 -10.61 11.03
N THR A 435 -3.08 -11.64 11.87
CA THR A 435 -4.12 -12.67 12.01
C THR A 435 -5.43 -12.09 12.55
N LYS A 436 -5.37 -11.09 13.42
CA LYS A 436 -6.54 -10.37 13.92
C LYS A 436 -7.28 -9.67 12.79
N GLU A 437 -6.57 -8.97 11.91
CA GLU A 437 -7.18 -8.34 10.73
C GLU A 437 -7.85 -9.36 9.79
N MET A 438 -7.23 -10.53 9.57
CA MET A 438 -7.85 -11.60 8.77
C MET A 438 -9.13 -12.17 9.39
N LYS A 439 -9.23 -12.19 10.73
CA LYS A 439 -10.40 -12.72 11.46
C LYS A 439 -11.51 -11.68 11.66
N ARG A 440 -11.19 -10.41 11.46
CA ARG A 440 -12.07 -9.29 11.76
C ARG A 440 -13.41 -9.34 11.03
N GLU A 441 -13.46 -9.97 9.86
CA GLU A 441 -14.69 -10.21 9.08
C GLU A 441 -15.84 -10.78 9.95
N TYR A 442 -15.53 -11.56 10.98
CA TYR A 442 -16.53 -12.25 11.80
C TYR A 442 -17.03 -11.46 13.01
N GLU A 443 -16.32 -10.40 13.42
CA GLU A 443 -16.52 -9.81 14.76
C GLU A 443 -17.37 -8.53 14.77
N GLY A 444 -17.78 -7.99 13.61
CA GLY A 444 -18.69 -6.84 13.52
C GLY A 444 -18.24 -5.56 14.26
N GLY A 445 -16.98 -5.51 14.71
CA GLY A 445 -16.47 -4.50 15.64
C GLY A 445 -15.81 -3.30 14.96
N GLY A 446 -16.36 -2.11 15.20
CA GLY A 446 -15.90 -0.81 14.70
C GLY A 446 -14.68 -0.23 15.40
N ILE A 447 -13.60 -0.99 15.60
CA ILE A 447 -12.31 -0.48 16.11
C ILE A 447 -11.39 -0.19 14.93
N GLU A 448 -10.82 1.02 14.79
CA GLU A 448 -9.84 1.34 13.73
C GLU A 448 -8.78 0.22 13.59
N GLY A 449 -8.71 -0.40 12.41
CA GLY A 449 -7.73 -1.45 12.12
C GLY A 449 -6.38 -0.86 11.74
N ILE A 450 -5.33 -1.68 11.70
CA ILE A 450 -3.99 -1.22 11.28
C ILE A 450 -3.97 -0.73 9.82
N PHE A 451 -5.04 -1.00 9.07
CA PHE A 451 -5.21 -0.64 7.66
C PHE A 451 -6.17 0.54 7.39
N GLN A 452 -6.60 1.31 8.41
CA GLN A 452 -7.61 2.36 8.21
C GLN A 452 -7.21 3.39 7.13
N ILE A 453 -5.95 3.82 7.07
CA ILE A 453 -5.46 4.74 6.03
C ILE A 453 -5.65 4.14 4.61
N PHE A 454 -5.41 2.83 4.45
CA PHE A 454 -5.60 2.16 3.15
C PHE A 454 -7.09 2.10 2.78
N VAL A 455 -7.96 1.85 3.75
CA VAL A 455 -9.42 1.85 3.54
C VAL A 455 -9.90 3.25 3.14
N ASP A 456 -9.39 4.31 3.76
CA ASP A 456 -9.73 5.69 3.40
C ASP A 456 -9.29 6.03 1.97
N GLN A 457 -8.12 5.55 1.54
CA GLN A 457 -7.65 5.70 0.18
C GLN A 457 -8.49 4.91 -0.83
N LEU A 458 -8.83 3.67 -0.49
CA LEU A 458 -9.73 2.84 -1.29
C LEU A 458 -11.07 3.55 -1.49
N ASN A 459 -11.65 4.13 -0.43
CA ASN A 459 -12.91 4.85 -0.50
C ASN A 459 -12.82 6.11 -1.38
N LYS A 460 -11.71 6.87 -1.33
CA LYS A 460 -11.50 8.01 -2.24
C LYS A 460 -11.44 7.56 -3.70
N MET A 461 -10.77 6.45 -3.99
CA MET A 461 -10.73 5.88 -5.33
C MET A 461 -12.12 5.42 -5.79
N LYS A 462 -12.89 4.74 -4.92
CA LYS A 462 -14.26 4.31 -5.21
C LYS A 462 -15.17 5.49 -5.60
N GLN A 463 -15.05 6.63 -4.92
CA GLN A 463 -15.81 7.84 -5.29
C GLN A 463 -15.49 8.33 -6.71
N VAL A 464 -14.25 8.20 -7.17
CA VAL A 464 -13.89 8.52 -8.56
C VAL A 464 -14.42 7.45 -9.51
N ALA A 465 -14.32 6.18 -9.14
CA ALA A 465 -14.86 5.06 -9.91
C ALA A 465 -16.37 5.21 -10.13
N GLU A 466 -17.14 5.56 -9.10
CA GLU A 466 -18.59 5.81 -9.18
C GLU A 466 -18.95 6.94 -10.14
N ARG A 467 -18.13 8.01 -10.22
CA ARG A 467 -18.33 9.10 -11.18
C ARG A 467 -18.01 8.71 -12.63
N HIS A 468 -17.22 7.65 -12.81
CA HIS A 468 -16.72 7.20 -14.10
C HIS A 468 -17.02 5.71 -14.35
N GLU A 469 -18.11 5.19 -13.78
CA GLU A 469 -18.37 3.75 -13.60
C GLU A 469 -18.12 2.93 -14.86
N GLU A 470 -18.65 3.38 -16.01
CA GLU A 470 -18.51 2.67 -17.29
C GLU A 470 -17.06 2.53 -17.78
N THR A 471 -16.19 3.48 -17.42
CA THR A 471 -14.84 3.56 -17.98
C THR A 471 -13.76 3.24 -16.96
N PHE A 472 -13.98 3.49 -15.67
CA PHE A 472 -12.96 3.36 -14.64
C PHE A 472 -12.45 1.92 -14.56
N TYR A 473 -13.35 0.95 -14.41
CA TYR A 473 -13.00 -0.47 -14.30
C TYR A 473 -12.49 -1.09 -15.61
N HIS A 474 -12.65 -0.39 -16.73
CA HIS A 474 -12.00 -0.77 -17.98
C HIS A 474 -10.51 -0.40 -17.97
N TRP A 475 -10.12 0.65 -17.24
CA TRP A 475 -8.74 1.12 -17.15
C TRP A 475 -8.01 0.56 -15.94
N VAL A 476 -8.67 0.55 -14.78
CA VAL A 476 -8.10 0.04 -13.52
C VAL A 476 -8.50 -1.42 -13.38
N VAL A 477 -7.54 -2.31 -13.58
CA VAL A 477 -7.77 -3.76 -13.71
C VAL A 477 -7.27 -4.55 -12.52
N GLY A 478 -6.62 -3.91 -11.55
CA GLY A 478 -6.21 -4.57 -10.33
C GLY A 478 -5.71 -3.59 -9.28
N LEU A 479 -5.28 -4.15 -8.16
CA LEU A 479 -4.62 -3.43 -7.07
C LEU A 479 -3.15 -3.86 -7.00
N ASP A 480 -2.26 -2.95 -6.59
CA ASP A 480 -0.85 -3.25 -6.33
C ASP A 480 -0.47 -2.80 -4.92
N LEU A 481 0.34 -3.58 -4.21
CA LEU A 481 0.95 -3.17 -2.94
C LEU A 481 2.45 -3.04 -3.17
N PHE A 482 2.99 -1.83 -3.02
CA PHE A 482 4.39 -1.53 -3.30
C PHE A 482 5.03 -0.67 -2.20
N GLY A 483 6.33 -0.40 -2.36
CA GLY A 483 7.16 0.38 -1.44
C GLY A 483 8.18 -0.49 -0.71
N ASP A 484 9.00 0.13 0.12
CA ASP A 484 10.06 -0.57 0.85
C ASP A 484 9.51 -1.59 1.84
N GLU A 485 9.82 -2.86 1.56
CA GLU A 485 9.35 -4.02 2.30
C GLU A 485 9.84 -4.07 3.74
N SER A 486 11.03 -3.53 4.01
CA SER A 486 11.74 -3.78 5.25
C SER A 486 10.97 -3.27 6.46
N GLY A 487 10.56 -4.19 7.35
CA GLY A 487 9.78 -3.90 8.55
C GLY A 487 8.26 -3.82 8.34
N TYR A 488 7.76 -3.92 7.10
CA TYR A 488 6.35 -3.81 6.75
C TYR A 488 5.81 -5.06 6.03
N PRO A 489 5.73 -6.23 6.71
CA PRO A 489 5.25 -7.49 6.12
C PRO A 489 3.73 -7.53 5.86
N TYR A 490 2.99 -6.47 6.17
CA TYR A 490 1.54 -6.46 6.24
C TYR A 490 0.89 -6.23 4.87
N CYS A 491 -0.19 -6.98 4.59
CA CYS A 491 -0.95 -6.85 3.35
C CYS A 491 -2.37 -6.32 3.62
N PRO A 492 -2.71 -5.07 3.22
CA PRO A 492 -4.03 -4.51 3.47
C PRO A 492 -5.16 -5.22 2.72
N PHE A 493 -4.84 -6.01 1.68
CA PHE A 493 -5.84 -6.68 0.86
C PHE A 493 -6.59 -7.80 1.57
N VAL A 494 -6.11 -8.24 2.75
CA VAL A 494 -6.87 -9.19 3.59
C VAL A 494 -8.05 -8.53 4.29
N ALA A 495 -8.06 -7.19 4.39
CA ALA A 495 -9.14 -6.46 5.05
C ALA A 495 -10.46 -6.66 4.29
N HIS A 496 -11.56 -6.69 5.03
CA HIS A 496 -12.87 -6.98 4.50
C HIS A 496 -13.28 -6.00 3.38
N GLU A 497 -12.99 -4.72 3.54
CA GLU A 497 -13.31 -3.67 2.57
C GLU A 497 -12.61 -3.89 1.22
N PHE A 498 -11.35 -4.35 1.25
CA PHE A 498 -10.60 -4.68 0.05
C PHE A 498 -11.15 -5.94 -0.61
N LEU A 499 -11.43 -7.00 0.15
CA LEU A 499 -12.04 -8.22 -0.39
C LEU A 499 -13.39 -7.93 -1.05
N ALA A 500 -14.27 -7.18 -0.37
CA ALA A 500 -15.57 -6.78 -0.89
C ALA A 500 -15.43 -5.97 -2.19
N TYR A 501 -14.47 -5.04 -2.24
CA TYR A 501 -14.18 -4.27 -3.45
C TYR A 501 -13.67 -5.15 -4.59
N ILE A 502 -12.72 -6.06 -4.34
CA ILE A 502 -12.18 -6.97 -5.36
C ILE A 502 -13.29 -7.87 -5.92
N ILE A 503 -14.15 -8.42 -5.07
CA ILE A 503 -15.30 -9.24 -5.48
C ILE A 503 -16.26 -8.43 -6.35
N HIS A 504 -16.57 -7.19 -5.96
CA HIS A 504 -17.39 -6.28 -6.77
C HIS A 504 -16.74 -6.01 -8.13
N CYS A 505 -15.45 -5.66 -8.17
CA CYS A 505 -14.74 -5.44 -9.43
C CYS A 505 -14.71 -6.69 -10.30
N ARG A 506 -14.62 -7.89 -9.73
CA ARG A 506 -14.70 -9.17 -10.47
C ARG A 506 -16.05 -9.45 -11.09
N SER A 507 -17.13 -8.89 -10.55
CA SER A 507 -18.44 -8.96 -11.19
C SER A 507 -18.53 -8.13 -12.47
N ILE A 508 -17.62 -7.16 -12.65
CA ILE A 508 -17.53 -6.27 -13.81
C ILE A 508 -16.42 -6.74 -14.77
N ASN A 509 -15.22 -6.99 -14.23
CA ASN A 509 -14.06 -7.54 -14.91
C ASN A 509 -13.60 -8.81 -14.18
N TYR A 510 -13.97 -9.98 -14.71
CA TYR A 510 -13.62 -11.28 -14.11
C TYR A 510 -12.13 -11.45 -13.77
N TYR A 511 -11.25 -10.84 -14.57
CA TYR A 511 -9.80 -10.92 -14.41
C TYR A 511 -9.24 -9.92 -13.38
N PHE A 512 -10.08 -9.10 -12.74
CA PHE A 512 -9.62 -8.11 -11.78
C PHE A 512 -8.81 -8.77 -10.66
N GLY A 513 -7.55 -8.36 -10.52
CA GLY A 513 -6.59 -9.06 -9.69
C GLY A 513 -5.90 -8.19 -8.65
N ILE A 514 -5.04 -8.83 -7.87
CA ILE A 514 -4.17 -8.17 -6.91
C ILE A 514 -2.73 -8.58 -7.15
N ARG A 515 -1.86 -7.59 -7.06
CA ARG A 515 -0.42 -7.72 -7.15
C ARG A 515 0.19 -7.26 -5.84
N ILE A 516 1.15 -8.03 -5.32
CA ILE A 516 1.73 -7.76 -4.01
C ILE A 516 3.25 -7.87 -4.16
N HIS A 517 3.99 -6.76 -4.07
CA HIS A 517 5.45 -6.85 -3.91
C HIS A 517 5.73 -7.63 -2.62
N GLY A 518 6.68 -8.56 -2.64
CA GLY A 518 7.04 -9.25 -1.41
C GLY A 518 8.14 -10.25 -1.62
N GLY A 519 8.91 -10.50 -0.57
CA GLY A 519 10.12 -11.30 -0.64
C GLY A 519 11.20 -10.68 -1.54
N GLU A 520 11.19 -9.37 -1.73
CA GLU A 520 12.19 -8.66 -2.52
C GLU A 520 13.34 -8.20 -1.62
N ASN A 521 13.06 -7.28 -0.70
CA ASN A 521 14.06 -6.63 0.17
C ASN A 521 14.09 -7.25 1.58
N VAL A 522 13.83 -8.55 1.69
CA VAL A 522 13.93 -9.28 2.96
C VAL A 522 15.30 -9.94 3.01
N SER A 523 16.19 -9.40 3.84
CA SER A 523 17.56 -9.94 3.98
C SER A 523 17.50 -11.43 4.33
N VAL A 524 17.99 -12.28 3.43
CA VAL A 524 18.16 -13.71 3.69
C VAL A 524 19.30 -13.86 4.68
N VAL A 525 18.96 -14.07 5.94
CA VAL A 525 19.93 -14.17 7.03
C VAL A 525 20.27 -15.65 7.28
N ASN A 526 21.55 -15.95 7.54
CA ASN A 526 21.97 -17.29 7.93
C ASN A 526 21.17 -17.76 9.16
N ALA A 527 20.68 -19.01 9.12
CA ALA A 527 19.82 -19.58 10.16
C ALA A 527 20.39 -19.46 11.59
N ASN A 528 21.72 -19.34 11.74
CA ASN A 528 22.40 -19.21 13.02
C ASN A 528 22.38 -17.78 13.59
N LEU A 529 22.20 -16.75 12.76
CA LEU A 529 22.24 -15.35 13.18
C LEU A 529 20.88 -14.86 13.72
N PRO A 530 20.86 -13.89 14.66
CA PRO A 530 19.62 -13.37 15.24
C PRO A 530 18.62 -12.81 14.21
N GLY A 531 19.12 -12.20 13.13
CA GLY A 531 18.28 -11.65 12.06
C GLY A 531 17.45 -12.69 11.31
N TYR A 532 17.76 -13.99 11.42
CA TYR A 532 16.95 -15.05 10.81
C TYR A 532 15.53 -15.09 11.37
N ARG A 533 15.36 -14.77 12.65
CA ARG A 533 14.02 -14.69 13.27
C ARG A 533 13.17 -13.60 12.62
N LEU A 534 13.78 -12.45 12.30
CA LEU A 534 13.12 -11.34 11.61
C LEU A 534 12.68 -11.77 10.21
N PHE A 535 13.60 -12.37 9.45
CA PHE A 535 13.32 -12.91 8.11
C PHE A 535 12.14 -13.89 8.13
N VAL A 536 12.17 -14.90 9.01
CA VAL A 536 11.11 -15.91 9.06
C VAL A 536 9.78 -15.32 9.50
N ALA A 537 9.77 -14.43 10.50
CA ALA A 537 8.53 -13.79 10.96
C ALA A 537 7.91 -12.93 9.85
N HIS A 538 8.73 -12.16 9.14
CA HIS A 538 8.33 -11.36 7.98
C HIS A 538 7.67 -12.23 6.91
N MET A 539 8.39 -13.27 6.46
CA MET A 539 7.90 -14.16 5.41
C MET A 539 6.66 -14.94 5.86
N TYR A 540 6.54 -15.29 7.14
CA TYR A 540 5.37 -15.97 7.67
C TYR A 540 4.11 -15.09 7.64
N ILE A 541 4.20 -13.83 8.07
CA ILE A 541 3.08 -12.87 7.99
C ILE A 541 2.63 -12.70 6.53
N PHE A 542 3.60 -12.56 5.62
CA PHE A 542 3.33 -12.43 4.20
C PHE A 542 2.67 -13.70 3.63
N PHE A 543 3.23 -14.88 3.92
CA PHE A 543 2.71 -16.17 3.50
C PHE A 543 1.28 -16.43 3.98
N GLN A 544 1.00 -16.13 5.25
CA GLN A 544 -0.35 -16.24 5.81
C GLN A 544 -1.35 -15.34 5.06
N SER A 545 -0.91 -14.13 4.67
CA SER A 545 -1.74 -13.23 3.88
C SER A 545 -2.05 -13.81 2.50
N LEU A 546 -1.05 -14.39 1.83
CA LEU A 546 -1.25 -15.05 0.54
C LEU A 546 -2.18 -16.27 0.64
N GLN A 547 -2.01 -17.10 1.67
CA GLN A 547 -2.89 -18.25 1.90
C GLN A 547 -4.34 -17.81 2.13
N TYR A 548 -4.54 -16.77 2.95
CA TYR A 548 -5.87 -16.23 3.21
C TYR A 548 -6.50 -15.66 1.94
N LEU A 549 -5.76 -14.89 1.16
CA LEU A 549 -6.22 -14.31 -0.11
C LEU A 549 -6.51 -15.39 -1.15
N GLN A 550 -5.64 -16.39 -1.30
CA GLN A 550 -5.87 -17.52 -2.21
C GLN A 550 -7.15 -18.27 -1.84
N LYS A 551 -7.40 -18.51 -0.54
CA LYS A 551 -8.64 -19.15 -0.08
C LYS A 551 -9.88 -18.32 -0.39
N LYS A 552 -9.81 -16.99 -0.25
CA LYS A 552 -10.95 -16.08 -0.42
C LYS A 552 -11.22 -15.72 -1.88
N LEU A 553 -10.18 -15.60 -2.69
CA LEU A 553 -10.26 -15.11 -4.07
C LEU A 553 -10.11 -16.22 -5.13
N GLY A 554 -9.50 -17.36 -4.80
CA GLY A 554 -9.30 -18.52 -5.69
C GLY A 554 -8.27 -18.32 -6.81
N CYS A 555 -8.18 -17.14 -7.42
CA CYS A 555 -7.26 -16.82 -8.51
C CYS A 555 -6.89 -15.33 -8.54
N GLY A 556 -6.12 -14.90 -9.54
CA GLY A 556 -5.85 -13.49 -9.81
C GLY A 556 -4.95 -12.82 -8.77
N ILE A 557 -3.99 -13.57 -8.22
CA ILE A 557 -2.98 -13.07 -7.28
C ILE A 557 -1.61 -13.19 -7.95
N ARG A 558 -0.84 -12.11 -7.90
CA ARG A 558 0.56 -12.08 -8.37
C ARG A 558 1.49 -11.56 -7.27
N ILE A 559 2.69 -12.12 -7.20
CA ILE A 559 3.76 -11.67 -6.30
C ILE A 559 4.81 -10.96 -7.15
N GLY A 560 5.04 -9.68 -6.85
CA GLY A 560 6.16 -8.94 -7.41
C GLY A 560 7.47 -9.41 -6.78
N HIS A 561 8.44 -9.78 -7.63
CA HIS A 561 9.78 -10.31 -7.28
C HIS A 561 9.75 -11.71 -6.67
N GLY A 562 9.34 -11.84 -5.40
CA GLY A 562 9.22 -13.12 -4.71
C GLY A 562 10.54 -13.87 -4.43
N ILE A 563 11.70 -13.20 -4.45
CA ILE A 563 13.02 -13.84 -4.35
C ILE A 563 13.19 -14.66 -3.05
N ALA A 564 12.73 -14.12 -1.92
CA ALA A 564 12.84 -14.78 -0.62
C ALA A 564 12.06 -16.11 -0.52
N PHE A 565 11.12 -16.38 -1.43
CA PHE A 565 10.39 -17.65 -1.47
C PHE A 565 11.26 -18.84 -1.86
N GLU A 566 12.46 -18.61 -2.41
CA GLU A 566 13.43 -19.67 -2.64
C GLU A 566 13.68 -20.50 -1.38
N LEU A 567 13.76 -19.86 -0.20
CA LEU A 567 13.93 -20.58 1.08
C LEU A 567 12.71 -21.39 1.51
N ILE A 568 11.51 -20.97 1.09
CA ILE A 568 10.25 -21.68 1.38
C ILE A 568 10.07 -22.86 0.43
N LEU A 569 10.58 -22.75 -0.81
CA LEU A 569 10.43 -23.78 -1.83
C LEU A 569 11.58 -24.81 -1.84
N GLY A 570 12.77 -24.41 -1.37
CA GLY A 570 13.95 -25.27 -1.31
C GLY A 570 13.86 -26.36 -0.25
N ASP A 571 14.40 -27.54 -0.57
CA ASP A 571 14.65 -28.62 0.38
C ASP A 571 15.86 -28.25 1.25
N ASN A 572 15.61 -27.44 2.28
CA ASN A 572 16.65 -27.04 3.23
C ASN A 572 16.98 -28.22 4.16
N GLY A 573 17.91 -29.06 3.72
CA GLY A 573 18.46 -30.17 4.49
C GLY A 573 18.87 -29.74 5.90
N SER A 574 18.36 -30.43 6.91
CA SER A 574 18.78 -30.36 8.32
C SER A 574 18.76 -28.98 9.00
N ILE A 575 17.76 -28.12 8.75
CA ILE A 575 17.52 -27.01 9.70
C ILE A 575 17.23 -27.63 11.07
N THR A 576 18.07 -27.33 12.06
CA THR A 576 17.93 -27.88 13.41
C THR A 576 16.56 -27.48 13.98
N ARG A 577 15.79 -28.49 14.42
CA ARG A 577 14.39 -28.34 14.88
C ARG A 577 14.23 -27.53 16.18
N GLU A 578 15.32 -27.01 16.74
CA GLU A 578 15.35 -26.43 18.09
C GLU A 578 14.92 -24.95 18.15
N ARG A 579 14.72 -24.26 17.02
CA ARG A 579 14.34 -22.83 17.00
C ARG A 579 12.86 -22.65 16.69
N LYS A 580 12.15 -21.74 17.38
CA LYS A 580 10.74 -21.39 17.06
C LYS A 580 10.55 -21.00 15.58
N SER A 581 11.52 -20.34 14.97
CA SER A 581 11.50 -19.99 13.55
C SER A 581 11.51 -21.20 12.62
N SER A 582 12.12 -22.34 13.00
CA SER A 582 12.08 -23.54 12.14
C SER A 582 10.69 -24.17 12.11
N VAL A 583 9.87 -23.99 13.15
CA VAL A 583 8.45 -24.40 13.14
C VAL A 583 7.66 -23.60 12.10
N LEU A 584 7.79 -22.26 12.11
CA LEU A 584 7.11 -21.39 11.15
C LEU A 584 7.56 -21.67 9.71
N LEU A 585 8.87 -21.84 9.49
CA LEU A 585 9.38 -22.21 8.17
C LEU A 585 8.90 -23.58 7.72
N SER A 586 8.90 -24.58 8.61
CA SER A 586 8.38 -25.91 8.28
C SER A 586 6.91 -25.88 7.90
N GLU A 587 6.11 -25.03 8.55
CA GLU A 587 4.71 -24.81 8.18
C GLU A 587 4.59 -24.18 6.78
N MET A 588 5.37 -23.12 6.50
CA MET A 588 5.41 -22.51 5.16
C MET A 588 5.86 -23.49 4.09
N GLN A 589 6.87 -24.32 4.35
CA GLN A 589 7.36 -25.33 3.40
C GLN A 589 6.30 -26.41 3.14
N LYS A 590 5.60 -26.85 4.20
CA LYS A 590 4.55 -27.87 4.11
C LYS A 590 3.37 -27.40 3.25
N LEU A 591 2.94 -26.15 3.42
CA LEU A 591 1.76 -25.60 2.76
C LEU A 591 2.10 -24.84 1.46
N GLY A 592 3.35 -24.39 1.33
CA GLY A 592 3.77 -23.42 0.34
C GLY A 592 3.63 -23.91 -1.08
N LYS A 593 3.98 -25.17 -1.35
CA LYS A 593 3.87 -25.72 -2.72
C LYS A 593 2.43 -25.68 -3.25
N ASP A 594 1.43 -25.90 -2.42
CA ASP A 594 0.04 -25.93 -2.88
C ASP A 594 -0.59 -24.54 -2.96
N VAL A 595 -0.26 -23.65 -2.02
CA VAL A 595 -0.69 -22.24 -2.05
C VAL A 595 -0.07 -21.53 -3.26
N LEU A 596 1.23 -21.71 -3.48
CA LEU A 596 1.99 -20.94 -4.48
C LEU A 596 1.78 -21.42 -5.92
N LYS A 597 1.32 -22.66 -6.16
CA LYS A 597 0.94 -23.13 -7.52
C LYS A 597 -0.18 -22.31 -8.17
N GLN A 598 -0.97 -21.59 -7.38
CA GLN A 598 -2.09 -20.78 -7.85
C GLN A 598 -1.76 -19.28 -7.91
N ILE A 599 -0.50 -18.91 -7.61
CA ILE A 599 -0.05 -17.53 -7.51
C ILE A 599 1.09 -17.35 -8.51
N THR A 600 0.97 -16.34 -9.37
CA THR A 600 2.00 -16.05 -10.36
C THR A 600 3.13 -15.23 -9.75
N PHE A 601 4.37 -15.65 -9.99
CA PHE A 601 5.56 -14.90 -9.62
C PHE A 601 6.03 -14.03 -10.78
N GLU A 602 6.22 -12.74 -10.51
CA GLU A 602 6.75 -11.79 -11.47
C GLU A 602 8.22 -11.52 -11.18
N VAL A 603 9.10 -12.01 -12.02
CA VAL A 603 10.55 -11.91 -11.81
C VAL A 603 11.12 -10.76 -12.65
N ASN A 604 11.69 -9.77 -11.97
CA ASN A 604 12.28 -8.57 -12.55
C ASN A 604 13.82 -8.68 -12.55
N LEU A 605 14.43 -9.36 -13.53
CA LEU A 605 15.84 -9.79 -13.42
C LEU A 605 16.79 -8.61 -13.27
N THR A 606 16.70 -7.61 -14.14
CA THR A 606 17.54 -6.42 -14.04
C THR A 606 17.31 -5.73 -12.70
N SER A 607 16.06 -5.38 -12.37
CA SER A 607 15.72 -4.74 -11.09
C SER A 607 16.32 -5.49 -9.89
N ASN A 608 16.13 -6.81 -9.83
CA ASN A 608 16.67 -7.65 -8.76
C ASN A 608 18.20 -7.62 -8.66
N ILE A 609 18.92 -7.60 -9.79
CA ILE A 609 20.38 -7.49 -9.82
C ILE A 609 20.82 -6.15 -9.24
N TYR A 610 20.14 -5.08 -9.63
CA TYR A 610 20.48 -3.72 -9.24
C TYR A 610 20.11 -3.41 -7.78
N LEU A 611 18.99 -3.95 -7.28
CA LEU A 611 18.47 -3.67 -5.95
C LEU A 611 19.07 -4.55 -4.86
N LEU A 612 19.26 -5.84 -5.13
CA LEU A 612 19.68 -6.80 -4.09
C LEU A 612 21.19 -7.02 -4.03
N GLY A 613 21.90 -6.63 -5.09
CA GLY A 613 23.35 -6.68 -5.20
C GLY A 613 23.96 -8.06 -4.90
N THR A 614 25.25 -8.06 -4.55
CA THR A 614 25.99 -9.29 -4.20
C THR A 614 25.82 -9.71 -2.75
N SER A 615 25.15 -8.92 -1.90
CA SER A 615 24.95 -9.25 -0.48
C SER A 615 23.99 -10.43 -0.24
N VAL A 616 23.03 -10.66 -1.13
CA VAL A 616 22.26 -11.93 -1.17
C VAL A 616 23.13 -13.08 -1.71
N ARG A 617 24.17 -12.74 -2.49
CA ARG A 617 25.19 -13.68 -2.98
C ARG A 617 26.32 -13.81 -1.96
N GLN A 618 26.02 -14.37 -0.78
CA GLN A 618 27.10 -14.88 0.06
C GLN A 618 28.00 -15.79 -0.79
N PRO A 619 29.33 -15.81 -0.58
CA PRO A 619 30.28 -16.58 -1.40
C PRO A 619 29.99 -18.09 -1.50
N LEU A 620 29.14 -18.64 -0.63
CA LEU A 620 28.70 -20.04 -0.64
C LEU A 620 27.47 -20.28 -1.54
N VAL A 621 26.76 -19.23 -1.95
CA VAL A 621 25.67 -19.25 -2.95
C VAL A 621 26.12 -18.44 -4.17
N GLN A 622 27.25 -18.85 -4.76
CA GLN A 622 27.69 -18.28 -6.03
C GLN A 622 26.70 -18.61 -7.15
N GLN A 623 26.23 -17.56 -7.83
CA GLN A 623 25.62 -17.51 -9.17
C GLN A 623 24.19 -18.05 -9.42
N LYS A 624 23.55 -18.80 -8.51
CA LYS A 624 22.18 -19.33 -8.76
C LYS A 624 21.01 -18.54 -8.14
N SER A 625 21.22 -17.31 -7.66
CA SER A 625 20.24 -16.55 -6.85
C SER A 625 18.98 -16.03 -7.60
N HIS A 626 18.70 -16.53 -8.79
CA HIS A 626 17.44 -16.31 -9.50
C HIS A 626 16.96 -17.66 -10.02
N ASN A 627 16.79 -18.64 -9.12
CA ASN A 627 16.40 -20.00 -9.48
C ASN A 627 14.95 -20.05 -9.98
N LEU A 628 14.71 -19.49 -11.17
CA LEU A 628 13.56 -19.81 -12.01
C LEU A 628 13.43 -21.34 -12.13
N GLU A 629 14.56 -22.06 -12.09
CA GLU A 629 14.64 -23.52 -11.96
C GLU A 629 13.77 -24.07 -10.81
N ILE A 630 13.84 -23.48 -9.60
CA ILE A 630 13.02 -23.92 -8.45
C ILE A 630 11.53 -23.67 -8.72
N LEU A 631 11.19 -22.52 -9.28
CA LEU A 631 9.80 -22.18 -9.63
C LEU A 631 9.24 -23.13 -10.72
N PHE A 632 10.03 -23.39 -11.76
CA PHE A 632 9.67 -24.33 -12.83
C PHE A 632 9.53 -25.76 -12.29
N ASN A 633 10.46 -26.23 -11.46
CA ASN A 633 10.41 -27.57 -10.87
C ASN A 633 9.23 -27.74 -9.91
N ALA A 634 8.80 -26.67 -9.24
CA ALA A 634 7.61 -26.64 -8.41
C ALA A 634 6.30 -26.47 -9.21
N ASN A 635 6.38 -26.32 -10.54
CA ASN A 635 5.27 -25.99 -11.42
C ASN A 635 4.49 -24.73 -10.98
N ILE A 636 5.22 -23.74 -10.48
CA ILE A 636 4.65 -22.44 -10.09
C ILE A 636 4.57 -21.56 -11.36
N PRO A 637 3.46 -20.82 -11.58
CA PRO A 637 3.38 -19.88 -12.68
C PRO A 637 4.40 -18.76 -12.49
N VAL A 638 5.19 -18.49 -13.53
CA VAL A 638 6.27 -17.50 -13.47
C VAL A 638 6.29 -16.68 -14.75
N ILE A 639 6.49 -15.37 -14.60
CA ILE A 639 6.55 -14.41 -15.69
C ILE A 639 7.77 -13.49 -15.52
N LEU A 640 8.21 -12.84 -16.60
CA LEU A 640 9.18 -11.75 -16.54
C LEU A 640 8.48 -10.40 -16.70
N ALA A 641 9.00 -9.39 -16.02
CA ALA A 641 8.57 -8.00 -16.13
C ALA A 641 9.77 -7.06 -15.95
N THR A 642 9.58 -5.77 -16.28
CA THR A 642 10.66 -4.77 -16.27
C THR A 642 10.75 -3.94 -14.99
N ASP A 643 9.69 -3.94 -14.17
CA ASP A 643 9.56 -3.19 -12.91
C ASP A 643 9.59 -1.66 -13.03
N ASP A 644 10.75 -1.08 -13.35
CA ASP A 644 10.90 0.37 -13.58
C ASP A 644 11.68 0.63 -14.88
N ASP A 645 11.10 0.27 -16.03
CA ASP A 645 11.74 0.46 -17.35
C ASP A 645 12.15 1.93 -17.57
N GLY A 646 13.45 2.17 -17.69
CA GLY A 646 14.05 3.49 -17.82
C GLY A 646 14.83 3.94 -16.57
N ILE A 647 14.48 3.50 -15.36
CA ILE A 647 15.40 3.63 -14.21
C ILE A 647 16.58 2.67 -14.40
N TRP A 648 16.27 1.44 -14.77
CA TRP A 648 17.24 0.40 -15.09
C TRP A 648 17.70 0.55 -16.55
N PRO A 649 18.99 0.33 -16.85
CA PRO A 649 19.49 0.37 -18.22
C PRO A 649 19.13 -0.91 -19.00
N ILE A 650 17.84 -1.17 -19.20
CA ILE A 650 17.32 -2.30 -19.99
C ILE A 650 17.33 -1.92 -21.48
N ASN A 651 18.46 -1.43 -21.97
CA ASN A 651 18.58 -0.84 -23.31
C ASN A 651 19.42 -1.68 -24.27
N ALA A 652 20.13 -2.68 -23.75
CA ALA A 652 21.04 -3.50 -24.53
C ALA A 652 20.75 -4.98 -24.31
N CYS A 653 20.62 -5.70 -25.41
CA CYS A 653 20.57 -7.13 -25.40
C CYS A 653 21.97 -7.72 -25.18
N PRO A 654 22.14 -8.73 -24.31
CA PRO A 654 23.43 -9.40 -24.13
C PRO A 654 23.97 -10.03 -25.43
N PHE A 655 23.09 -10.37 -26.36
CA PHE A 655 23.44 -10.93 -27.68
C PHE A 655 23.68 -9.86 -28.76
N GLY A 656 23.67 -8.56 -28.43
CA GLY A 656 23.89 -7.48 -29.42
C GLY A 656 22.71 -7.20 -30.35
N HIS A 657 21.51 -7.70 -30.04
CA HIS A 657 20.30 -7.37 -30.80
C HIS A 657 19.88 -5.91 -30.59
N ASN A 658 20.04 -5.06 -31.62
CA ASN A 658 19.74 -3.63 -31.56
C ASN A 658 18.26 -3.27 -31.28
N LYS A 659 17.33 -4.23 -31.39
CA LYS A 659 15.88 -4.01 -31.17
C LYS A 659 15.34 -4.70 -29.92
N HIS A 660 16.18 -5.43 -29.18
CA HIS A 660 15.77 -6.09 -27.95
C HIS A 660 16.16 -5.19 -26.78
N SER A 661 15.31 -4.20 -26.53
CA SER A 661 15.32 -3.31 -25.36
C SER A 661 14.12 -3.64 -24.47
N SER A 662 14.06 -3.12 -23.25
CA SER A 662 12.96 -3.33 -22.31
C SER A 662 12.68 -4.83 -22.08
N LEU A 663 11.42 -5.26 -22.01
CA LEU A 663 11.03 -6.64 -21.73
C LEU A 663 11.74 -7.71 -22.62
N PRO A 664 11.88 -7.56 -23.95
CA PRO A 664 12.68 -8.49 -24.74
C PRO A 664 14.13 -8.65 -24.25
N ALA A 665 14.76 -7.59 -23.72
CA ALA A 665 16.10 -7.68 -23.19
C ALA A 665 16.14 -8.51 -21.89
N GLU A 666 15.12 -8.40 -21.03
CA GLU A 666 14.95 -9.27 -19.84
C GLU A 666 14.91 -10.75 -20.24
N TYR A 667 14.12 -11.11 -21.26
CA TYR A 667 14.08 -12.47 -21.79
C TYR A 667 15.44 -12.92 -22.33
N CYS A 668 16.14 -12.05 -23.08
CA CYS A 668 17.49 -12.37 -23.57
C CYS A 668 18.47 -12.60 -22.43
N GLN A 669 18.40 -11.78 -21.39
CA GLN A 669 19.23 -11.92 -20.19
C GLN A 669 18.91 -13.19 -19.42
N ALA A 670 17.63 -13.57 -19.32
CA ALA A 670 17.22 -14.83 -18.69
C ALA A 670 17.79 -16.06 -19.42
N ILE A 671 17.81 -16.02 -20.76
CA ILE A 671 18.34 -17.10 -21.62
C ILE A 671 19.87 -17.14 -21.54
N ASP A 672 20.54 -15.99 -21.67
CA ASP A 672 22.01 -15.88 -21.60
C ASP A 672 22.55 -16.42 -20.28
N ASN A 673 21.86 -16.11 -19.17
CA ASN A 673 22.19 -16.62 -17.84
C ASN A 673 21.68 -18.04 -17.56
N LYS A 674 21.11 -18.74 -18.56
CA LYS A 674 20.56 -20.09 -18.47
C LYS A 674 19.48 -20.25 -17.38
N LEU A 675 18.79 -19.16 -17.03
CA LEU A 675 17.65 -19.19 -16.10
C LEU A 675 16.40 -19.76 -16.79
N ILE A 676 16.31 -19.56 -18.10
CA ILE A 676 15.37 -20.26 -19.00
C ILE A 676 16.21 -21.26 -19.80
N ALA A 677 16.20 -22.51 -19.40
CA ALA A 677 17.07 -23.57 -19.92
C ALA A 677 16.50 -24.27 -21.17
N SER A 678 15.18 -24.17 -21.40
CA SER A 678 14.53 -24.84 -22.52
C SER A 678 13.45 -24.00 -23.22
N THR A 679 13.15 -24.37 -24.46
CA THR A 679 12.05 -23.79 -25.24
C THR A 679 10.69 -24.01 -24.57
N ASP A 680 10.50 -25.14 -23.88
CA ASP A 680 9.24 -25.44 -23.19
C ASP A 680 9.04 -24.56 -21.95
N GLN A 681 10.10 -24.23 -21.22
CA GLN A 681 10.04 -23.24 -20.15
C GLN A 681 9.66 -21.85 -20.69
N LEU A 682 10.22 -21.45 -21.83
CA LEU A 682 9.87 -20.19 -22.49
C LEU A 682 8.41 -20.16 -22.95
N LYS A 683 7.91 -21.24 -23.58
CA LYS A 683 6.49 -21.38 -23.95
C LYS A 683 5.57 -21.29 -22.74
N LYS A 684 5.92 -22.02 -21.67
CA LYS A 684 5.16 -22.02 -20.42
C LYS A 684 5.08 -20.60 -19.87
N MET A 685 6.21 -19.89 -19.82
CA MET A 685 6.25 -18.51 -19.35
C MET A 685 5.35 -17.58 -20.17
N PHE A 686 5.36 -17.66 -21.51
CA PHE A 686 4.43 -16.86 -22.33
C PHE A 686 2.95 -17.20 -22.07
N SER A 687 2.64 -18.48 -21.86
CA SER A 687 1.29 -18.93 -21.48
C SER A 687 0.89 -18.41 -20.10
N ASP A 688 1.80 -18.50 -19.12
CA ASP A 688 1.63 -17.98 -17.77
C ASP A 688 1.40 -16.47 -17.80
N THR A 689 2.17 -15.71 -18.60
CA THR A 689 1.96 -14.27 -18.75
C THR A 689 0.58 -13.96 -19.30
N LYS A 690 0.14 -14.61 -20.38
CA LYS A 690 -1.19 -14.35 -20.95
C LYS A 690 -2.33 -14.69 -19.98
N SER A 691 -2.20 -15.78 -19.22
CA SER A 691 -3.20 -16.21 -18.25
C SER A 691 -3.19 -15.39 -16.96
N SER A 692 -2.09 -14.73 -16.64
CA SER A 692 -1.92 -13.90 -15.44
C SER A 692 -2.29 -12.44 -15.64
N ALA A 693 -2.55 -12.00 -16.87
CA ALA A 693 -3.02 -10.65 -17.16
C ALA A 693 -4.38 -10.39 -16.47
N PHE A 694 -4.53 -9.24 -15.83
CA PHE A 694 -5.77 -8.84 -15.16
C PHE A 694 -6.82 -8.24 -16.11
N TRP A 695 -6.52 -8.28 -17.41
CA TRP A 695 -7.45 -7.91 -18.45
C TRP A 695 -7.23 -8.79 -19.69
N GLN A 696 -8.34 -9.18 -20.30
CA GLN A 696 -8.33 -9.91 -21.57
C GLN A 696 -9.31 -9.26 -22.56
N PRO A 697 -8.90 -9.09 -23.83
CA PRO A 697 -9.81 -8.60 -24.85
C PRO A 697 -10.90 -9.64 -25.16
N ASN A 698 -12.12 -9.17 -25.42
CA ASN A 698 -13.27 -9.96 -25.91
C ASN A 698 -13.82 -11.07 -25.00
N HIS A 699 -13.43 -11.11 -23.72
CA HIS A 699 -14.07 -12.05 -22.81
C HIS A 699 -15.49 -11.55 -22.50
N LYS A 700 -16.50 -12.18 -23.13
CA LYS A 700 -17.88 -12.02 -22.67
C LYS A 700 -17.93 -12.51 -21.24
N PHE A 701 -18.45 -11.69 -20.33
CA PHE A 701 -18.64 -12.11 -18.95
C PHE A 701 -19.61 -13.29 -18.95
N THR A 702 -19.07 -14.50 -18.82
CA THR A 702 -19.83 -15.65 -18.33
C THR A 702 -19.59 -15.67 -16.84
N PRO A 703 -20.60 -15.35 -16.01
CA PRO A 703 -20.44 -15.49 -14.56
C PRO A 703 -19.96 -16.91 -14.29
N PRO A 704 -18.97 -17.11 -13.39
CA PRO A 704 -18.53 -18.44 -13.06
C PRO A 704 -19.76 -19.28 -12.67
N PRO A 705 -19.82 -20.56 -13.07
CA PRO A 705 -20.83 -21.45 -12.54
C PRO A 705 -20.76 -21.33 -11.02
N ALA A 706 -21.88 -20.99 -10.37
CA ALA A 706 -21.94 -20.83 -8.93
C ALA A 706 -21.28 -22.06 -8.31
N ASN A 707 -20.09 -21.88 -7.75
CA ASN A 707 -19.34 -22.97 -7.18
C ASN A 707 -20.13 -23.35 -5.92
N ASN A 708 -20.93 -24.41 -6.00
CA ASN A 708 -21.78 -24.86 -4.89
C ASN A 708 -20.95 -25.20 -3.63
N ASP A 709 -19.63 -25.35 -3.76
CA ASP A 709 -18.68 -25.58 -2.68
C ASP A 709 -18.01 -24.31 -2.12
N ALA A 710 -18.11 -23.17 -2.81
CA ALA A 710 -17.74 -21.88 -2.24
C ALA A 710 -18.89 -21.42 -1.34
N ALA A 711 -18.96 -22.03 -0.14
CA ALA A 711 -19.85 -21.71 0.97
C ALA A 711 -20.88 -20.64 0.60
N SER A 712 -21.97 -21.08 -0.03
CA SER A 712 -23.19 -20.28 -0.06
C SER A 712 -23.39 -19.77 1.35
N PHE A 713 -23.39 -18.46 1.51
CA PHE A 713 -23.80 -17.79 2.74
C PHE A 713 -25.28 -18.17 2.96
N ARG A 714 -25.52 -19.39 3.46
CA ARG A 714 -26.85 -19.81 3.89
C ARG A 714 -27.06 -19.09 5.20
N PRO A 715 -28.03 -18.17 5.30
CA PRO A 715 -28.37 -17.59 6.59
C PRO A 715 -28.66 -18.76 7.53
N SER A 716 -27.95 -18.79 8.66
CA SER A 716 -28.16 -19.83 9.66
C SER A 716 -29.62 -19.73 10.09
N PHE A 717 -30.40 -20.79 9.89
CA PHE A 717 -31.81 -20.85 10.26
C PHE A 717 -31.97 -20.51 11.75
N ILE A 718 -32.52 -19.33 12.06
CA ILE A 718 -32.94 -19.02 13.43
C ILE A 718 -34.32 -19.66 13.61
N VAL A 719 -34.35 -20.82 14.25
CA VAL A 719 -35.58 -21.32 14.87
C VAL A 719 -35.92 -20.35 15.99
N LEU A 720 -36.98 -19.57 15.84
CA LEU A 720 -37.45 -18.67 16.88
C LEU A 720 -37.71 -19.49 18.15
N HIS A 721 -36.99 -19.18 19.22
CA HIS A 721 -37.14 -19.85 20.51
C HIS A 721 -38.61 -19.78 20.94
N LEU A 722 -39.16 -20.90 21.43
CA LEU A 722 -40.59 -21.07 21.72
C LEU A 722 -41.13 -19.98 22.66
N ASP A 723 -40.29 -19.46 23.55
CA ASP A 723 -40.65 -18.40 24.48
C ASP A 723 -40.75 -17.01 23.84
N ILE A 724 -40.00 -16.75 22.74
CA ILE A 724 -40.15 -15.53 21.93
C ILE A 724 -41.49 -15.57 21.20
N VAL A 725 -41.84 -16.73 20.62
CA VAL A 725 -43.14 -16.92 19.96
C VAL A 725 -44.29 -16.78 20.97
N ARG A 726 -44.17 -17.38 22.16
CA ARG A 726 -45.16 -17.21 23.25
C ARG A 726 -45.28 -15.76 23.71
N HIS A 727 -44.17 -15.01 23.76
CA HIS A 727 -44.18 -13.60 24.14
C HIS A 727 -44.86 -12.73 23.08
N ILE A 728 -44.61 -12.99 21.78
CA ILE A 728 -45.31 -12.32 20.67
C ILE A 728 -46.80 -12.63 20.73
N LEU A 729 -47.18 -13.90 20.92
CA LEU A 729 -48.59 -14.30 21.01
C LEU A 729 -49.30 -13.68 22.23
N ARG A 730 -48.63 -13.53 23.38
CA ARG A 730 -49.26 -12.92 24.57
C ARG A 730 -49.51 -11.41 24.44
N ASN A 731 -48.76 -10.72 23.58
CA ASN A 731 -48.83 -9.27 23.43
C ASN A 731 -49.54 -8.83 22.13
N PHE A 732 -49.96 -9.76 21.29
CA PHE A 732 -50.79 -9.49 20.11
C PHE A 732 -52.28 -9.62 20.48
N ASP A 733 -53.06 -8.56 20.25
CA ASP A 733 -54.52 -8.58 20.41
C ASP A 733 -55.16 -9.29 19.20
N PHE A 734 -55.62 -10.53 19.39
CA PHE A 734 -56.14 -11.41 18.34
C PHE A 734 -57.56 -11.08 17.86
N ASN A 735 -58.15 -9.98 18.32
CA ASN A 735 -59.52 -9.62 17.92
C ASN A 735 -59.64 -9.10 16.47
N THR A 736 -58.55 -9.01 15.70
CA THR A 736 -58.62 -8.65 14.28
C THR A 736 -58.51 -9.87 13.36
N ASN A 737 -59.62 -10.18 12.69
CA ASN A 737 -59.84 -11.31 11.78
C ASN A 737 -59.01 -11.18 10.48
N SER A 738 -57.68 -11.27 10.59
CA SER A 738 -56.75 -11.17 9.45
C SER A 738 -56.07 -12.51 9.16
N ASP A 739 -55.96 -12.85 7.87
CA ASP A 739 -55.26 -14.04 7.33
C ASP A 739 -53.84 -14.23 7.89
N GLN A 740 -53.23 -13.16 8.40
CA GLN A 740 -51.92 -13.19 9.06
C GLN A 740 -51.95 -13.89 10.43
N CYS A 741 -53.04 -13.77 11.20
CA CYS A 741 -53.20 -14.45 12.48
C CYS A 741 -53.35 -15.97 12.31
N TYR A 742 -54.06 -16.41 11.27
CA TYR A 742 -54.21 -17.82 10.93
C TYR A 742 -52.87 -18.47 10.56
N ARG A 743 -52.02 -17.76 9.80
CA ARG A 743 -50.69 -18.24 9.42
C ARG A 743 -49.73 -18.32 10.61
N PHE A 744 -49.80 -17.37 11.55
CA PHE A 744 -49.00 -17.40 12.78
C PHE A 744 -49.47 -18.50 13.75
N ALA A 745 -50.77 -18.73 13.87
CA ALA A 745 -51.33 -19.84 14.64
C ALA A 745 -50.89 -21.20 14.07
N ARG A 746 -50.89 -21.36 12.74
CA ARG A 746 -50.35 -22.56 12.08
C ARG A 746 -48.85 -22.77 12.33
N TYR A 747 -48.05 -21.72 12.34
CA TYR A 747 -46.63 -21.82 12.70
C TYR A 747 -46.44 -22.25 14.16
N TYR A 748 -47.27 -21.73 15.07
CA TYR A 748 -47.24 -22.11 16.48
C TYR A 748 -47.70 -23.57 16.71
N GLU A 749 -48.79 -24.00 16.05
CA GLU A 749 -49.25 -25.40 16.06
C GLU A 749 -48.19 -26.36 15.50
N PHE A 750 -47.54 -25.97 14.39
CA PHE A 750 -46.44 -26.72 13.78
C PHE A 750 -45.26 -26.90 14.74
N ILE A 751 -44.86 -25.83 15.44
CA ILE A 751 -43.79 -25.88 16.45
C ILE A 751 -44.19 -26.72 17.67
N GLN A 752 -45.46 -26.74 18.08
CA GLN A 752 -45.94 -27.59 19.19
C GLN A 752 -45.97 -29.09 18.86
N GLN A 753 -46.08 -29.46 17.59
CA GLN A 753 -46.03 -30.86 17.16
C GLN A 753 -44.62 -31.46 17.20
N ILE A 754 -43.58 -30.64 17.41
CA ILE A 754 -42.18 -31.06 17.57
C ILE A 754 -41.96 -31.50 19.03
N GLN A 755 -42.33 -32.74 19.37
CA GLN A 755 -42.17 -33.28 20.74
C GLN A 755 -40.77 -33.84 21.04
N SER A 756 -39.89 -34.00 20.06
CA SER A 756 -38.48 -34.37 20.26
C SER A 756 -37.65 -34.12 18.98
N PRO A 757 -36.47 -33.46 19.05
CA PRO A 757 -35.59 -33.24 17.89
C PRO A 757 -34.91 -34.51 17.32
N THR A 758 -35.10 -35.69 17.91
CA THR A 758 -34.27 -36.87 17.59
C THR A 758 -34.90 -37.94 16.70
N ASP A 759 -36.20 -37.85 16.34
CA ASP A 759 -36.89 -38.98 15.67
C ASP A 759 -37.36 -38.75 14.22
N TYR A 760 -37.05 -37.61 13.60
CA TYR A 760 -37.31 -37.42 12.17
C TYR A 760 -36.02 -37.27 11.39
N GLY A 761 -35.76 -38.21 10.47
CA GLY A 761 -34.76 -38.04 9.43
C GLY A 761 -35.05 -36.74 8.68
N ARG A 762 -34.04 -35.86 8.60
CA ARG A 762 -34.16 -34.58 7.89
C ARG A 762 -34.33 -34.84 6.40
N ASP A 763 -35.58 -34.99 5.96
CA ASP A 763 -35.91 -34.96 4.55
C ASP A 763 -36.06 -33.51 4.09
N LYS A 764 -35.63 -33.23 2.86
CA LYS A 764 -35.59 -31.92 2.21
C LYS A 764 -36.94 -31.22 2.21
N GLU A 765 -38.03 -32.00 2.16
CA GLU A 765 -39.40 -31.48 2.23
C GLU A 765 -39.70 -30.79 3.57
N TRP A 766 -39.11 -31.26 4.68
CA TRP A 766 -39.26 -30.63 5.99
C TRP A 766 -38.51 -29.29 6.07
N GLU A 767 -37.31 -29.21 5.50
CA GLU A 767 -36.52 -27.98 5.43
C GLU A 767 -37.21 -26.93 4.55
N ASP A 768 -37.73 -27.33 3.38
CA ASP A 768 -38.44 -26.45 2.46
C ASP A 768 -39.75 -25.90 3.08
N GLN A 769 -40.46 -26.70 3.88
CA GLN A 769 -41.66 -26.25 4.60
C GLN A 769 -41.31 -25.26 5.73
N CYS A 770 -40.24 -25.51 6.49
CA CYS A 770 -39.78 -24.59 7.54
C CYS A 770 -39.34 -23.24 6.95
N GLU A 771 -38.65 -23.25 5.80
CA GLU A 771 -38.22 -22.06 5.09
C GLU A 771 -39.41 -21.24 4.57
N SER A 772 -40.37 -21.92 3.92
CA SER A 772 -41.58 -21.28 3.37
C SER A 772 -42.42 -20.61 4.46
N LEU A 773 -42.61 -21.29 5.61
CA LEU A 773 -43.38 -20.76 6.74
C LEU A 773 -42.67 -19.58 7.42
N SER A 774 -41.34 -19.67 7.61
CA SER A 774 -40.55 -18.61 8.25
C SER A 774 -40.51 -17.34 7.39
N ARG A 775 -40.29 -17.47 6.07
CA ARG A 775 -40.35 -16.35 5.12
C ARG A 775 -41.73 -15.70 5.09
N THR A 776 -42.79 -16.51 5.16
CA THR A 776 -44.18 -16.00 5.15
C THR A 776 -44.52 -15.25 6.44
N ALA A 777 -44.09 -15.75 7.59
CA ALA A 777 -44.29 -15.09 8.89
C ALA A 777 -43.52 -13.77 8.98
N PHE A 778 -42.26 -13.75 8.54
CA PHE A 778 -41.44 -12.54 8.52
C PHE A 778 -42.02 -11.45 7.59
N ALA A 779 -42.40 -11.82 6.38
CA ALA A 779 -43.05 -10.90 5.43
C ALA A 779 -44.41 -10.39 5.93
N ALA A 780 -45.09 -11.10 6.83
CA ALA A 780 -46.32 -10.62 7.47
C ALA A 780 -46.01 -9.57 8.55
N CYS A 781 -45.00 -9.82 9.39
CA CYS A 781 -44.53 -8.87 10.42
C CYS A 781 -44.00 -7.57 9.81
N GLU A 782 -43.19 -7.65 8.75
CA GLU A 782 -42.66 -6.47 8.06
C GLU A 782 -43.79 -5.62 7.46
N ARG A 783 -44.75 -6.25 6.77
CA ARG A 783 -45.89 -5.54 6.19
C ARG A 783 -46.79 -4.89 7.24
N TRP A 784 -46.99 -5.55 8.38
CA TRP A 784 -47.73 -4.97 9.50
C TRP A 784 -47.02 -3.74 10.08
N TYR A 785 -45.71 -3.82 10.30
CA TYR A 785 -44.88 -2.72 10.80
C TYR A 785 -44.88 -1.52 9.85
N LEU A 786 -44.65 -1.76 8.55
CA LEU A 786 -44.68 -0.71 7.53
C LEU A 786 -46.07 -0.07 7.40
N ARG A 787 -47.15 -0.84 7.59
CA ARG A 787 -48.52 -0.32 7.62
C ARG A 787 -48.76 0.58 8.83
N LYS A 788 -48.34 0.18 10.04
CA LYS A 788 -48.50 1.00 11.24
C LYS A 788 -47.67 2.28 11.21
N LYS A 789 -46.48 2.23 10.62
CA LYS A 789 -45.65 3.43 10.35
C LYS A 789 -46.31 4.40 9.37
N ARG A 790 -47.01 3.89 8.34
CA ARG A 790 -47.77 4.73 7.39
C ARG A 790 -49.06 5.32 7.99
N GLU A 791 -49.71 4.61 8.91
CA GLU A 791 -50.93 5.07 9.58
C GLU A 791 -50.66 6.14 10.67
N ASN A 792 -49.40 6.48 10.96
CA ASN A 792 -48.98 7.49 11.94
C ASN A 792 -49.55 7.26 13.36
N ILE A 793 -49.88 6.01 13.67
CA ILE A 793 -50.34 5.60 15.00
C ILE A 793 -49.11 5.45 15.88
N ALA A 794 -49.09 6.12 17.05
CA ALA A 794 -48.01 6.02 18.02
C ALA A 794 -47.84 4.55 18.47
N VAL A 795 -46.82 3.88 17.95
CA VAL A 795 -46.42 2.55 18.42
C VAL A 795 -45.68 2.75 19.74
N ASN A 796 -46.05 1.97 20.76
CA ASN A 796 -45.40 2.00 22.08
C ASN A 796 -43.86 1.90 21.89
N PRO A 797 -43.05 2.83 22.42
CA PRO A 797 -41.60 2.86 22.24
C PRO A 797 -40.89 1.54 22.60
N GLN A 798 -41.46 0.75 23.51
CA GLN A 798 -40.91 -0.57 23.88
C GLN A 798 -41.13 -1.64 22.79
N HIS A 799 -42.17 -1.53 21.98
CA HIS A 799 -42.42 -2.43 20.84
C HIS A 799 -41.59 -2.04 19.61
N THR A 800 -41.31 -0.75 19.43
CA THR A 800 -40.40 -0.26 18.38
C THR A 800 -38.96 -0.66 18.68
N LEU A 801 -38.52 -0.54 19.94
CA LEU A 801 -37.21 -1.05 20.36
C LEU A 801 -37.08 -2.55 20.12
N PHE A 802 -38.12 -3.34 20.45
CA PHE A 802 -38.06 -4.80 20.32
C PHE A 802 -38.08 -5.29 18.87
N LEU A 803 -38.80 -4.62 17.97
CA LEU A 803 -38.81 -4.95 16.54
C LEU A 803 -37.56 -4.45 15.82
N ASP A 804 -37.04 -3.28 16.19
CA ASP A 804 -35.74 -2.80 15.72
C ASP A 804 -34.62 -3.72 16.26
N ASP A 805 -34.71 -4.18 17.50
CA ASP A 805 -33.79 -5.16 18.11
C ASP A 805 -33.95 -6.58 17.53
N ALA A 806 -35.15 -6.98 17.09
CA ALA A 806 -35.37 -8.27 16.42
C ALA A 806 -34.94 -8.27 14.95
N LEU A 807 -35.11 -7.14 14.24
CA LEU A 807 -34.49 -6.89 12.93
C LEU A 807 -32.96 -6.76 13.03
N TYR A 808 -32.44 -6.27 14.17
CA TYR A 808 -31.01 -6.28 14.47
C TYR A 808 -30.49 -7.61 15.04
N ALA A 809 -31.38 -8.49 15.54
CA ALA A 809 -31.01 -9.79 16.10
C ALA A 809 -30.64 -10.82 15.03
N GLU A 810 -30.89 -10.52 13.75
CA GLU A 810 -30.18 -11.20 12.65
C GLU A 810 -28.65 -10.93 12.68
N LEU A 811 -28.15 -9.99 13.49
CA LEU A 811 -26.79 -9.47 13.31
C LEU A 811 -25.85 -9.28 14.52
N SER A 812 -26.17 -9.55 15.80
CA SER A 812 -25.05 -9.63 16.77
C SER A 812 -25.33 -10.24 18.17
N TRP A 813 -24.36 -11.05 18.62
CA TRP A 813 -24.07 -11.37 20.02
C TRP A 813 -23.65 -10.14 20.87
N ALA A 814 -23.44 -8.99 20.23
CA ALA A 814 -22.89 -7.78 20.83
C ALA A 814 -23.85 -7.13 21.84
N ALA A 815 -25.17 -7.30 21.70
CA ALA A 815 -26.14 -6.73 22.66
C ALA A 815 -26.07 -7.43 24.04
N LEU A 816 -25.90 -8.76 24.06
CA LEU A 816 -25.73 -9.53 25.29
C LEU A 816 -24.36 -9.24 25.93
N TYR A 817 -23.31 -9.17 25.11
CA TYR A 817 -21.97 -8.82 25.55
C TYR A 817 -21.89 -7.39 26.12
N LYS A 818 -22.58 -6.42 25.50
CA LYS A 818 -22.66 -5.04 25.99
C LYS A 818 -23.35 -4.94 27.35
N LYS A 819 -24.41 -5.75 27.58
CA LYS A 819 -25.10 -5.80 28.87
C LYS A 819 -24.27 -6.48 29.96
N PHE A 820 -23.55 -7.55 29.61
CA PHE A 820 -22.59 -8.21 30.52
C PHE A 820 -21.40 -7.30 30.84
N HIS A 821 -20.84 -6.61 29.85
CA HIS A 821 -19.72 -5.68 30.01
C HIS A 821 -20.12 -4.45 30.83
N GLN A 822 -21.33 -3.91 30.63
CA GLN A 822 -21.87 -2.83 31.47
C GLN A 822 -22.01 -3.27 32.93
N THR A 823 -22.57 -4.46 33.16
CA THR A 823 -22.73 -5.01 34.52
C THR A 823 -21.37 -5.27 35.20
N ALA A 824 -20.39 -5.79 34.46
CA ALA A 824 -19.03 -5.98 34.96
C ALA A 824 -18.34 -4.63 35.25
N THR A 825 -18.55 -3.62 34.40
CA THR A 825 -18.00 -2.26 34.60
C THR A 825 -18.61 -1.57 35.82
N ASP A 826 -19.91 -1.77 36.06
CA ASP A 826 -20.60 -1.21 37.22
C ASP A 826 -20.16 -1.91 38.52
N LEU A 827 -19.96 -3.23 38.49
CA LEU A 827 -19.43 -4.01 39.61
C LEU A 827 -17.98 -3.60 39.94
N ILE A 828 -17.13 -3.44 38.91
CA ILE A 828 -15.75 -2.96 39.05
C ILE A 828 -15.75 -1.54 39.63
N SER A 829 -16.66 -0.66 39.20
CA SER A 829 -16.77 0.71 39.71
C SER A 829 -17.16 0.74 41.20
N GLN A 830 -18.05 -0.16 41.64
CA GLN A 830 -18.42 -0.31 43.06
C GLN A 830 -17.27 -0.87 43.91
N MET A 831 -16.52 -1.84 43.38
CA MET A 831 -15.31 -2.36 44.03
C MET A 831 -14.22 -1.29 44.15
N PHE A 832 -14.06 -0.44 43.12
CA PHE A 832 -13.16 0.71 43.17
C PHE A 832 -13.58 1.73 44.22
N GLU A 833 -14.87 2.04 44.35
CA GLU A 833 -15.36 2.98 45.37
C GLU A 833 -15.12 2.47 46.80
N LEU A 834 -15.30 1.16 47.03
CA LEU A 834 -15.01 0.50 48.30
C LEU A 834 -13.50 0.44 48.62
N GLY A 835 -12.68 0.18 47.60
CA GLY A 835 -11.22 0.28 47.70
C GLY A 835 -10.74 1.69 48.01
N PHE A 836 -11.36 2.71 47.39
CA PHE A 836 -11.03 4.11 47.60
C PHE A 836 -11.36 4.58 49.02
N LYS A 837 -12.52 4.18 49.56
CA LYS A 837 -12.90 4.45 50.97
C LYS A 837 -11.94 3.79 51.95
N SER A 838 -11.46 2.59 51.63
CA SER A 838 -10.49 1.87 52.46
C SER A 838 -9.08 2.47 52.39
N LEU A 839 -8.64 2.96 51.23
CA LEU A 839 -7.30 3.53 51.04
C LEU A 839 -7.17 4.99 51.50
N LYS A 840 -8.27 5.77 51.48
CA LYS A 840 -8.35 7.10 52.12
C LYS A 840 -8.07 7.01 53.63
N LYS A 841 -8.38 5.87 54.26
CA LYS A 841 -8.07 5.57 55.66
C LYS A 841 -6.56 5.36 55.92
N TYR A 842 -5.76 5.07 54.89
CA TYR A 842 -4.33 4.68 55.02
C TYR A 842 -3.33 5.59 54.28
N HIS A 843 -3.74 6.75 53.76
CA HIS A 843 -2.86 7.78 53.16
C HIS A 843 -1.94 7.32 51.98
N LEU A 844 -2.34 6.33 51.16
CA LEU A 844 -1.52 5.77 50.07
C LEU A 844 -1.70 6.44 48.67
N PHE A 845 -1.99 7.74 48.62
CA PHE A 845 -2.41 8.44 47.39
C PHE A 845 -1.42 8.46 46.19
N PRO A 846 -0.09 8.58 46.38
CA PRO A 846 0.85 8.70 45.24
C PRO A 846 0.96 7.44 44.36
N SER A 847 0.84 6.26 44.96
CA SER A 847 0.96 4.97 44.27
C SER A 847 -0.21 4.67 43.32
N MET A 848 -1.37 5.28 43.59
CA MET A 848 -2.60 5.07 42.81
C MET A 848 -2.65 5.92 41.53
N TYR A 849 -2.00 7.10 41.51
CA TYR A 849 -1.94 7.96 40.32
C TYR A 849 -1.18 7.29 39.16
N ALA A 850 -0.13 6.52 39.47
CA ALA A 850 0.63 5.75 38.49
C ALA A 850 -0.19 4.59 37.89
N VAL A 851 -1.00 3.91 38.70
CA VAL A 851 -1.85 2.77 38.27
C VAL A 851 -3.09 3.23 37.51
N LEU A 852 -3.70 4.36 37.88
CA LEU A 852 -4.90 4.86 37.19
C LEU A 852 -4.61 5.40 35.78
N ARG A 853 -3.36 5.81 35.51
CA ARG A 853 -2.94 6.29 34.18
C ARG A 853 -2.73 5.18 33.14
N SER A 854 -2.56 3.92 33.59
CA SER A 854 -2.34 2.75 32.74
C SER A 854 -3.62 1.97 32.38
N THR A 855 -4.79 2.37 32.89
CA THR A 855 -6.07 1.71 32.59
C THR A 855 -6.84 2.38 31.43
N SER A 856 -7.69 1.61 30.75
CA SER A 856 -8.46 1.99 29.56
C SER A 856 -9.59 3.02 29.79
N ASN A 857 -9.78 3.50 31.03
CA ASN A 857 -10.92 4.35 31.42
C ASN A 857 -10.53 5.80 31.73
N ARG A 858 -9.62 6.38 30.93
CA ARG A 858 -9.05 7.74 31.11
C ARG A 858 -10.09 8.86 31.27
N LYS A 859 -11.25 8.74 30.61
CA LYS A 859 -12.30 9.77 30.62
C LYS A 859 -12.98 9.91 31.98
N LYS A 860 -13.35 8.80 32.61
CA LYS A 860 -14.02 8.79 33.93
C LYS A 860 -13.06 9.21 35.06
N VAL A 861 -11.80 8.81 34.98
CA VAL A 861 -10.76 9.23 35.94
C VAL A 861 -10.57 10.74 35.87
N LYS A 862 -10.50 11.30 34.65
CA LYS A 862 -10.39 12.76 34.46
C LYS A 862 -11.63 13.50 34.99
N GLU A 863 -12.84 13.06 34.63
CA GLU A 863 -14.09 13.67 35.12
C GLU A 863 -14.19 13.67 36.66
N TYR A 864 -13.71 12.61 37.34
CA TYR A 864 -13.67 12.54 38.79
C TYR A 864 -12.65 13.51 39.42
N PHE A 865 -11.45 13.64 38.85
CA PHE A 865 -10.45 14.60 39.37
C PHE A 865 -10.86 16.05 39.12
N ASP A 866 -11.49 16.33 37.98
CA ASP A 866 -11.99 17.66 37.64
C ASP A 866 -13.12 18.09 38.59
N THR A 867 -13.97 17.14 39.05
CA THR A 867 -15.09 17.42 39.99
C THR A 867 -14.71 17.46 41.47
N ASN A 868 -13.55 16.93 41.86
CA ASN A 868 -13.13 16.85 43.28
C ASN A 868 -11.82 17.63 43.54
N SER A 869 -11.48 18.58 42.67
CA SER A 869 -10.21 19.32 42.69
C SER A 869 -10.02 20.20 43.93
N ASP A 870 -11.10 20.66 44.57
CA ASP A 870 -11.03 21.49 45.78
C ASP A 870 -10.69 20.69 47.07
N GLU A 871 -10.89 19.37 47.07
CA GLU A 871 -10.57 18.50 48.24
C GLU A 871 -9.13 17.95 48.22
N LEU A 872 -8.37 18.15 47.13
CA LEU A 872 -7.08 17.48 46.90
C LEU A 872 -5.86 18.41 46.93
N ALA A 873 -6.00 19.63 47.45
CA ALA A 873 -4.91 20.60 47.53
C ALA A 873 -3.84 20.20 48.57
N VAL A 874 -2.83 19.44 48.14
CA VAL A 874 -1.51 19.36 48.80
C VAL A 874 -0.46 19.93 47.83
N PRO A 875 0.48 20.78 48.26
CA PRO A 875 1.36 21.50 47.34
C PRO A 875 2.44 20.57 46.78
N ILE A 876 2.43 20.32 45.47
CA ILE A 876 3.54 19.70 44.75
C ILE A 876 4.52 20.80 44.36
N GLN A 877 5.46 21.12 45.26
CA GLN A 877 6.67 21.88 44.93
C GLN A 877 7.87 20.99 45.20
N GLY A 878 8.53 20.53 44.13
CA GLY A 878 9.85 19.89 44.20
C GLY A 878 9.93 18.46 43.65
N MET A 879 9.62 18.23 42.38
CA MET A 879 10.12 17.06 41.64
C MET A 879 10.29 17.42 40.15
N VAL A 880 11.42 18.03 39.82
CA VAL A 880 11.95 18.11 38.44
C VAL A 880 13.37 17.58 38.50
N VAL A 881 13.55 16.26 38.59
CA VAL A 881 14.82 15.58 38.25
C VAL A 881 14.52 14.14 37.78
N ASP A 882 14.95 13.87 36.55
CA ASP A 882 15.25 12.58 35.90
C ASP A 882 14.13 11.54 35.63
N TYR A 883 13.37 11.79 34.54
CA TYR A 883 12.36 10.89 33.97
C TYR A 883 12.97 9.72 33.16
N ASN A 884 14.27 9.78 32.83
CA ASN A 884 14.93 8.79 31.95
C ASN A 884 15.53 7.61 32.72
N HIS A 885 15.91 7.80 33.98
CA HIS A 885 16.39 6.70 34.83
C HIS A 885 15.28 5.73 35.25
N HIS A 886 14.07 6.23 35.50
CA HIS A 886 12.95 5.40 35.95
C HIS A 886 12.40 4.47 34.86
N LEU A 887 12.46 4.87 33.59
CA LEU A 887 12.01 4.02 32.48
C LEU A 887 12.98 2.85 32.23
N LEU A 888 14.28 3.07 32.46
CA LEU A 888 15.34 2.06 32.30
C LEU A 888 15.29 0.99 33.41
N VAL A 889 14.98 1.39 34.65
CA VAL A 889 14.82 0.43 35.77
C VAL A 889 13.55 -0.42 35.61
N CYS A 890 12.46 0.16 35.10
CA CYS A 890 11.22 -0.59 34.86
C CYS A 890 11.36 -1.60 33.71
N THR A 891 12.09 -1.27 32.63
CA THR A 891 12.36 -2.23 31.55
C THR A 891 13.40 -3.29 31.90
N GLN A 892 14.32 -3.00 32.82
CA GLN A 892 15.28 -4.00 33.32
C GLN A 892 14.65 -5.03 34.27
N LEU A 893 13.57 -4.67 34.97
CA LEU A 893 12.83 -5.62 35.81
C LEU A 893 11.92 -6.56 35.00
N GLU A 894 11.41 -6.12 33.84
CA GLU A 894 10.70 -6.99 32.89
C GLU A 894 11.62 -7.98 32.16
N ALA A 895 12.94 -7.73 32.16
CA ALA A 895 13.95 -8.60 31.56
C ALA A 895 14.47 -9.71 32.50
N LEU A 896 13.97 -9.79 33.74
CA LEU A 896 14.27 -10.92 34.63
C LEU A 896 13.41 -12.12 34.22
N ASP A 897 14.08 -13.09 33.59
CA ASP A 897 13.52 -14.35 33.14
C ASP A 897 12.72 -15.04 34.27
N ILE A 898 11.41 -15.16 34.09
CA ILE A 898 10.49 -15.80 35.04
C ILE A 898 10.89 -17.27 35.28
N GLN A 899 11.59 -17.92 34.33
CA GLN A 899 12.18 -19.23 34.56
C GLN A 899 13.35 -19.22 35.55
N PHE A 900 14.10 -18.12 35.66
CA PHE A 900 15.20 -17.98 36.60
C PHE A 900 14.69 -17.92 38.06
N LEU A 901 13.60 -17.17 38.31
CA LEU A 901 12.96 -17.11 39.63
C LEU A 901 12.25 -18.43 40.01
N LEU A 902 11.66 -19.13 39.04
CA LEU A 902 11.10 -20.47 39.24
C LEU A 902 12.18 -21.56 39.41
N SER A 903 13.38 -21.35 38.84
CA SER A 903 14.53 -22.26 39.04
C SER A 903 15.17 -22.11 40.43
N LEU A 904 15.10 -20.92 41.02
CA LEU A 904 15.57 -20.62 42.38
C LEU A 904 14.67 -21.22 43.46
N THR A 905 13.35 -21.29 43.22
CA THR A 905 12.40 -21.92 44.14
C THR A 905 12.37 -23.44 44.05
N ARG A 906 12.83 -24.04 42.93
CA ARG A 906 12.90 -25.50 42.73
C ARG A 906 14.21 -26.16 43.17
N ARG A 907 15.18 -25.41 43.72
CA ARG A 907 16.44 -25.95 44.24
C ARG A 907 16.58 -25.77 45.75
N LYS A 908 15.72 -26.46 46.51
CA LYS A 908 15.99 -26.84 47.90
C LYS A 908 15.95 -28.36 47.99
N GLU A 909 16.93 -29.00 47.36
CA GLU A 909 17.35 -30.39 47.62
C GLU A 909 18.43 -30.72 46.60
N LEU A 910 19.70 -30.62 47.00
CA LEU A 910 20.79 -31.51 46.57
C LEU A 910 22.09 -31.11 47.27
N ASN A 911 22.69 -32.11 47.91
CA ASN A 911 23.93 -32.11 48.68
C ASN A 911 25.08 -31.32 48.06
N ILE A 912 25.68 -30.43 48.86
CA ILE A 912 27.00 -29.88 48.61
C ILE A 912 28.02 -30.90 49.13
N GLY A 913 28.63 -31.65 48.21
CA GLY A 913 29.76 -32.52 48.48
C GLY A 913 30.76 -32.45 47.34
N ASN A 914 31.94 -31.91 47.65
CA ASN A 914 33.22 -32.09 46.97
C ASN A 914 33.38 -31.57 45.54
N TRP A 915 33.92 -30.36 45.36
CA TRP A 915 34.90 -30.10 44.31
C TRP A 915 36.00 -29.14 44.82
N THR A 916 37.22 -29.67 44.89
CA THR A 916 38.47 -29.02 45.31
C THR A 916 39.36 -28.72 44.09
N HIS A 917 40.12 -27.60 44.17
CA HIS A 917 41.35 -27.26 43.39
C HIS A 917 41.19 -26.92 41.89
N THR A 918 41.89 -25.99 41.22
CA THR A 918 43.00 -25.03 41.50
C THR A 918 43.25 -24.11 40.28
N PHE A 919 44.05 -23.05 40.49
CA PHE A 919 44.76 -22.13 39.56
C PHE A 919 44.03 -20.85 39.13
N SER A 920 44.67 -19.69 38.98
CA SER A 920 45.63 -18.88 39.78
C SER A 920 45.88 -17.61 38.94
N ASP A 921 45.75 -16.44 39.57
CA ASP A 921 46.35 -15.13 39.26
C ASP A 921 46.53 -14.63 37.81
N SER A 922 45.90 -13.47 37.49
CA SER A 922 46.60 -12.17 37.58
C SER A 922 45.69 -10.95 37.30
N ASN A 923 45.39 -10.18 38.37
CA ASN A 923 45.35 -8.71 38.50
C ASN A 923 44.58 -7.78 37.52
N LYS A 924 43.32 -7.45 37.87
CA LYS A 924 42.82 -6.12 38.32
C LYS A 924 41.28 -6.16 38.55
N PRO A 925 40.75 -6.00 39.78
CA PRO A 925 39.31 -5.91 40.00
C PRO A 925 38.83 -4.47 40.28
N THR A 926 37.85 -4.00 39.50
CA THR A 926 36.92 -2.94 39.90
C THR A 926 35.89 -3.52 40.88
N HIS A 927 35.91 -3.05 42.12
CA HIS A 927 34.90 -3.37 43.12
C HIS A 927 33.54 -2.74 42.76
N PHE A 928 32.52 -3.58 42.58
CA PHE A 928 31.13 -3.21 42.88
C PHE A 928 30.62 -4.14 43.98
N ARG A 929 30.47 -3.59 45.19
CA ARG A 929 29.71 -4.18 46.29
C ARG A 929 28.23 -3.95 46.00
N PHE A 930 27.51 -5.02 45.67
CA PHE A 930 26.06 -5.08 45.81
C PHE A 930 25.79 -6.43 46.45
N LEU A 931 25.67 -6.46 47.78
CA LEU A 931 25.08 -7.53 48.61
C LEU A 931 25.43 -7.27 50.09
N SER A 932 24.95 -6.15 50.64
CA SER A 932 24.99 -5.91 52.09
C SER A 932 23.80 -5.10 52.61
N ILE A 933 22.62 -5.25 51.99
CA ILE A 933 21.37 -4.69 52.53
C ILE A 933 20.31 -5.78 52.41
N LEU A 934 20.41 -6.82 53.24
CA LEU A 934 19.32 -7.72 53.62
C LEU A 934 19.73 -8.40 54.93
N ASP A 935 20.05 -7.59 55.94
CA ASP A 935 20.08 -7.99 57.35
C ASP A 935 19.48 -6.79 58.09
N ASP A 936 18.15 -6.69 58.06
CA ASP A 936 17.36 -5.96 59.04
C ASP A 936 15.90 -6.41 58.94
N ASP A 937 15.33 -6.72 60.12
CA ASP A 937 14.09 -7.44 60.39
C ASP A 937 12.77 -6.71 60.02
N GLU A 938 12.76 -5.81 59.03
CA GLU A 938 11.50 -5.20 58.56
C GLU A 938 11.49 -5.04 57.04
N LEU A 939 10.94 -6.03 56.33
CA LEU A 939 10.48 -5.82 54.96
C LEU A 939 9.35 -4.77 54.99
N PRO A 940 9.44 -3.65 54.24
CA PRO A 940 8.37 -2.66 54.24
C PRO A 940 7.05 -3.33 53.83
N LYS A 941 5.98 -3.17 54.62
CA LYS A 941 4.65 -3.74 54.34
C LYS A 941 4.15 -3.43 52.92
N GLU A 942 4.59 -2.33 52.32
CA GLU A 942 4.31 -1.98 50.93
C GLU A 942 4.95 -2.93 49.90
N LEU A 943 6.14 -3.46 50.15
CA LEU A 943 6.80 -4.41 49.24
C LEU A 943 6.12 -5.78 49.31
N SER A 944 5.76 -6.24 50.52
CA SER A 944 5.00 -7.46 50.73
C SER A 944 3.62 -7.40 50.05
N PHE A 945 2.94 -6.26 50.13
CA PHE A 945 1.64 -6.06 49.49
C PHE A 945 1.75 -6.05 47.95
N ARG A 946 2.79 -5.45 47.39
CA ARG A 946 3.02 -5.41 45.93
C ARG A 946 3.35 -6.79 45.37
N VAL A 947 4.14 -7.58 46.09
CA VAL A 947 4.46 -8.96 45.71
C VAL A 947 3.22 -9.86 45.84
N ALA A 948 2.44 -9.72 46.91
CA ALA A 948 1.18 -10.46 47.08
C ALA A 948 0.13 -10.12 46.01
N TYR A 949 0.03 -8.84 45.61
CA TYR A 949 -0.88 -8.40 44.55
C TYR A 949 -0.46 -8.92 43.16
N LEU A 950 0.84 -8.89 42.85
CA LEU A 950 1.38 -9.46 41.61
C LEU A 950 1.18 -10.98 41.55
N LEU A 951 1.37 -11.69 42.67
CA LEU A 951 1.11 -13.13 42.75
C LEU A 951 -0.39 -13.45 42.63
N TRP A 952 -1.27 -12.66 43.23
CA TRP A 952 -2.73 -12.81 43.11
C TRP A 952 -3.21 -12.61 41.66
N MET A 953 -2.71 -11.56 40.98
CA MET A 953 -2.98 -11.30 39.56
C MET A 953 -2.57 -12.47 38.66
N ILE A 954 -1.37 -13.04 38.88
CA ILE A 954 -0.84 -14.17 38.10
C ILE A 954 -1.66 -15.45 38.34
N ILE A 955 -2.16 -15.68 39.56
CA ILE A 955 -2.90 -16.88 39.92
C ILE A 955 -4.36 -16.83 39.42
N CYS A 956 -4.96 -15.64 39.34
CA CYS A 956 -6.33 -15.47 38.83
C CYS A 956 -6.47 -15.60 37.31
N GLU A 957 -5.37 -15.54 36.53
CA GLU A 957 -5.42 -15.72 35.07
C GLU A 957 -5.39 -17.20 34.61
N GLU A 958 -4.95 -18.16 35.45
CA GLU A 958 -4.70 -19.53 34.96
C GLU A 958 -5.77 -20.60 35.28
N ASP A 959 -6.58 -20.52 36.36
CA ASP A 959 -7.65 -21.54 36.60
C ASP A 959 -8.64 -21.15 37.72
N PRO A 960 -9.95 -21.02 37.48
CA PRO A 960 -10.93 -20.66 38.51
C PRO A 960 -11.25 -21.77 39.55
N PHE A 961 -10.72 -22.99 39.45
CA PHE A 961 -11.11 -24.12 40.32
C PHE A 961 -10.26 -24.38 41.58
N LYS A 962 -9.40 -23.45 42.02
CA LYS A 962 -8.52 -23.63 43.22
C LYS A 962 -8.79 -22.67 44.38
N GLU A 963 -10.04 -22.29 44.57
CA GLU A 963 -10.49 -21.35 45.63
C GLU A 963 -10.01 -21.73 47.05
N LYS A 964 -9.96 -23.03 47.38
CA LYS A 964 -9.66 -23.51 48.75
C LYS A 964 -8.18 -23.40 49.15
N HIS A 965 -7.26 -23.50 48.19
CA HIS A 965 -5.81 -23.33 48.46
C HIS A 965 -5.42 -21.84 48.46
N ILE A 966 -6.11 -21.02 47.68
CA ILE A 966 -5.91 -19.58 47.61
C ILE A 966 -6.33 -18.92 48.93
N LEU A 967 -7.47 -19.32 49.51
CA LEU A 967 -7.90 -18.85 50.83
C LEU A 967 -6.92 -19.22 51.96
N SER A 968 -6.30 -20.39 51.90
CA SER A 968 -5.28 -20.81 52.88
C SER A 968 -4.02 -19.95 52.78
N LEU A 969 -3.52 -19.72 51.56
CA LEU A 969 -2.31 -18.94 51.32
C LEU A 969 -2.51 -17.44 51.63
N VAL A 970 -3.69 -16.89 51.30
CA VAL A 970 -4.04 -15.51 51.62
C VAL A 970 -4.18 -15.32 53.14
N ASN A 971 -4.79 -16.27 53.86
CA ASN A 971 -4.87 -16.19 55.32
C ASN A 971 -3.50 -16.31 56.01
N GLU A 972 -2.56 -17.04 55.41
CA GLU A 972 -1.19 -17.22 55.91
C GLU A 972 -0.27 -16.02 55.59
N ILE A 973 -0.60 -15.23 54.56
CA ILE A 973 0.10 -13.97 54.21
C ILE A 973 -0.48 -12.76 54.94
N VAL A 974 -1.77 -12.79 55.28
CA VAL A 974 -2.49 -11.71 55.98
C VAL A 974 -2.32 -11.80 57.51
N GLY A 975 -2.20 -13.01 58.06
CA GLY A 975 -1.77 -13.21 59.46
C GLY A 975 -0.30 -12.91 59.63
#